data_AF-A0A5N6W9R7-F1
#
_entry.id   AF-A0A5N6W9R7-F1
#
_cell.length_a   1.000
_cell.length_b   1.000
_cell.length_c   1.000
_cell.angle_alpha   90.00
_cell.angle_beta   90.00
_cell.angle_gamma   90.00
#
_symmetry.space_group_name_H-M   'P 1'
#
loop_
_entity.id
_entity.type
_entity.pdbx_description
1 polymer ?
#
loop_
_entity_poly.entity_id
_entity_poly.type
_entity_poly.pdbx_seq_one_letter_code
_entity_poly.pdbx_strand_id
1 'polypeptide(L)'
;MATWVYPPLPPQQLEREADSALARELEWLLRSLQDSLASLREGLHECAALLAPKEPGSTLVISTVRSEIVKGFVTRVGTKIVKGDIQLRLGSLAPARGSPTTRLCLSNSPGAPELVLHQLVSVRNLVNQSLDVVDVSTWTGDPLNASFIYGQLRLLYETLSEARQMLKGESDQVRGKWWETSALEDMFDPPLPLNLSFHLSIADSALVLYLRTLESSTPTHTPTAFATDISLTGFNLRDRLFGTRHRGHDEVGDVFTWKGDEVKEDLNNGRRYASTVPPADGNVNTDRKDAVYDVIDKIEQNEMEMAELMDELSLLDDYWEALNLDGPELDHAFSETIGHRDQETLEARVQEARQVFGDTLPDGFLNDTELRLYTQLYGEPIIRQEELELEAEEDEKDPDVLYREDGQGGWEAVDLEQAESEDEPPVVYDMEVGPVEDESIAMQRTREVAEQLGGEIMLEQFEEEANPDDTPRLHPLTVEGKFSTDPSTVFLPKDTVTGPISIILSDYSNKHIADVAHRTFGGTRLPYSTTTPPPRAQMPQLPIPLDASQRHMTEMEANAYIAALFPGMYTSILSTLVEVRKRLGTEWLRGLISKEDGPHILDASAGGAGILAWRDVIRAEWESMVPDHPRASPYPVGRSTVVTGSDALRMRASLLLENTSFLPRLPDYVHIREKPTLDDERAPPKRKQYDIIVAPHSLLGIEEEFLRKEHVENLWNLLNPDGGVLILLEKGHQKGFEAIAGAREMILKRLVSSPGSTEYTNFTESPIEDSHIEKEPGMIVAPCTNHEKCPMFNTPGHSKGRKDYCHFQQRYIRPSFLQRILGAKDRNHEDVKFSYIAVQRGVDLRKTQGIVQGPEATEAAFAGYEDLHDTAIEEMEASDEATGSQPEASEQARPETFHTLSLPRIVYPPMKRRGHVIFDFCTPAGKIERWTVPRSYSRRAYKDARKSNWGDLWALGAKTRIPRSLRLGDKHGEGKKERLARRAALRADLAEEGELEQQSEGSDWPEVPIPQRKKGQTIPSWKKHADKKKVRQASKKHAAAKVAQDDFLV
;
A
#
# COMPACT_ATOMS: atom_id res chain seq x y z
N MET A 1 0.45 19.41 -19.43
CA MET A 1 -0.10 20.32 -20.46
C MET A 1 0.82 21.52 -20.65
N ALA A 2 1.80 21.49 -21.55
CA ALA A 2 2.51 22.72 -21.98
C ALA A 2 3.40 22.50 -23.23
N THR A 3 2.79 22.47 -24.42
CA THR A 3 3.51 22.57 -25.71
C THR A 3 3.32 23.92 -26.41
N TRP A 4 2.72 24.92 -25.76
CA TRP A 4 2.19 26.11 -26.45
C TRP A 4 2.79 27.48 -26.04
N VAL A 5 3.88 27.55 -25.24
CA VAL A 5 4.27 28.82 -24.56
C VAL A 5 5.67 29.38 -24.89
N TYR A 6 6.50 28.74 -25.72
CA TYR A 6 7.73 29.39 -26.22
C TYR A 6 7.62 29.59 -27.74
N PRO A 7 8.11 30.72 -28.30
CA PRO A 7 8.37 30.73 -29.74
C PRO A 7 9.30 29.55 -30.02
N PRO A 8 9.01 28.71 -31.03
CA PRO A 8 9.88 27.59 -31.34
C PRO A 8 11.29 28.13 -31.53
N LEU A 9 12.23 27.65 -30.72
CA LEU A 9 13.64 27.80 -31.05
C LEU A 9 13.76 27.27 -32.49
N PRO A 10 14.46 27.97 -33.40
CA PRO A 10 14.74 27.43 -34.73
C PRO A 10 15.20 25.97 -34.54
N PRO A 11 14.74 25.01 -35.36
CA PRO A 11 14.97 23.58 -35.08
C PRO A 11 16.44 23.25 -34.76
N GLN A 12 17.36 23.91 -35.46
CA GLN A 12 18.81 23.79 -35.25
C GLN A 12 19.30 24.33 -33.89
N GLN A 13 18.64 25.33 -33.31
CA GLN A 13 18.96 25.87 -32.00
C GLN A 13 18.32 25.05 -30.88
N LEU A 14 17.12 24.52 -31.11
CA LEU A 14 16.48 23.55 -30.20
C LEU A 14 17.33 22.29 -30.09
N GLU A 15 17.77 21.73 -31.22
CA GLU A 15 18.67 20.57 -31.28
C GLU A 15 19.98 20.86 -30.56
N ARG A 16 20.61 22.02 -30.77
CA ARG A 16 21.86 22.39 -30.09
C ARG A 16 21.71 22.52 -28.57
N GLU A 17 20.62 23.11 -28.10
CA GLU A 17 20.36 23.25 -26.66
C GLU A 17 20.02 21.89 -26.03
N ALA A 18 19.26 21.04 -26.73
CA ALA A 18 19.00 19.66 -26.33
C ALA A 18 20.30 18.84 -26.27
N ASP A 19 21.15 18.94 -27.28
CA ASP A 19 22.47 18.29 -27.32
C ASP A 19 23.39 18.81 -26.20
N SER A 20 23.36 20.11 -25.91
CA SER A 20 24.14 20.72 -24.84
C SER A 20 23.66 20.32 -23.45
N ALA A 21 22.34 20.20 -23.25
CA ALA A 21 21.76 19.67 -22.02
C ALA A 21 22.14 18.20 -21.84
N LEU A 22 21.96 17.38 -22.88
CA LEU A 22 22.29 15.96 -22.87
C LEU A 22 23.79 15.72 -22.61
N ALA A 23 24.68 16.53 -23.19
CA ALA A 23 26.11 16.45 -22.91
C ALA A 23 26.45 16.77 -21.45
N ARG A 24 25.79 17.76 -20.83
CA ARG A 24 25.99 18.11 -19.41
C ARG A 24 25.43 17.05 -18.47
N GLU A 25 24.28 16.47 -18.82
CA GLU A 25 23.69 15.36 -18.07
C GLU A 25 24.57 14.12 -18.14
N LEU A 26 25.10 13.79 -19.32
CA LEU A 26 26.04 12.69 -19.51
C LEU A 26 27.33 12.90 -18.69
N GLU A 27 27.91 14.10 -18.71
CA GLU A 27 29.09 14.42 -17.91
C GLU A 27 28.81 14.29 -16.41
N TRP A 28 27.65 14.78 -15.95
CA TRP A 28 27.22 14.66 -14.55
C TRP A 28 27.06 13.19 -14.14
N LEU A 29 26.41 12.38 -14.98
CA LEU A 29 26.20 10.95 -14.73
C LEU A 29 27.54 10.20 -14.65
N LEU A 30 28.47 10.49 -15.56
CA LEU A 30 29.80 9.87 -15.57
C LEU A 30 30.63 10.24 -14.33
N ARG A 31 30.49 11.48 -13.82
CA ARG A 31 31.12 11.89 -12.56
C ARG A 31 30.51 11.15 -11.35
N SER A 32 29.18 11.06 -11.28
CA SER A 32 28.50 10.35 -10.19
C SER A 32 28.83 8.85 -10.17
N LEU A 33 29.05 8.25 -11.34
CA LEU A 33 29.42 6.84 -11.45
C LEU A 33 30.78 6.53 -10.79
N GLN A 34 31.72 7.49 -10.76
CA GLN A 34 33.03 7.30 -10.14
C GLN A 34 32.91 6.99 -8.64
N ASP A 35 31.94 7.59 -7.95
CA ASP A 35 31.69 7.31 -6.53
C ASP A 35 31.19 5.87 -6.33
N SER A 36 30.35 5.37 -7.24
CA SER A 36 29.88 3.97 -7.21
C SER A 36 31.00 2.98 -7.53
N LEU A 37 31.88 3.30 -8.47
CA LEU A 37 33.06 2.49 -8.79
C LEU A 37 34.02 2.42 -7.60
N ALA A 38 34.19 3.50 -6.84
CA ALA A 38 34.99 3.49 -5.61
C ALA A 38 34.41 2.54 -4.54
N SER A 39 33.08 2.56 -4.33
CA SER A 39 32.42 1.64 -3.39
C SER A 39 32.51 0.19 -3.85
N LEU A 40 32.33 -0.09 -5.15
CA LEU A 40 32.48 -1.43 -5.70
C LEU A 40 33.91 -1.97 -5.52
N ARG A 41 34.92 -1.11 -5.72
CA ARG A 41 36.33 -1.45 -5.51
C ARG A 41 36.60 -1.91 -4.08
N GLU A 42 36.02 -1.23 -3.08
CA GLU A 42 36.14 -1.62 -1.68
C GLU A 42 35.55 -3.02 -1.45
N GLY A 43 34.35 -3.29 -1.97
CA GLY A 43 33.73 -4.61 -1.89
C GLY A 43 34.55 -5.72 -2.57
N LEU A 44 35.12 -5.45 -3.74
CA LEU A 44 35.99 -6.41 -4.44
C LEU A 44 37.30 -6.67 -3.69
N HIS A 45 37.86 -5.68 -3.00
CA HIS A 45 39.00 -5.89 -2.12
C HIS A 45 38.66 -6.79 -0.92
N GLU A 46 37.47 -6.67 -0.34
CA GLU A 46 36.99 -7.59 0.70
C GLU A 46 36.87 -9.01 0.16
N CYS A 47 36.30 -9.20 -1.02
CA CYS A 47 36.23 -10.50 -1.69
C CYS A 47 37.62 -11.10 -1.93
N ALA A 48 38.57 -10.30 -2.43
CA ALA A 48 39.97 -10.74 -2.60
C ALA A 48 40.61 -11.12 -1.26
N ALA A 49 40.31 -10.40 -0.18
CA ALA A 49 40.81 -10.67 1.16
C ALA A 49 40.24 -11.96 1.78
N LEU A 50 39.06 -12.42 1.34
CA LEU A 50 38.46 -13.72 1.72
C LEU A 50 39.12 -14.91 1.00
N LEU A 51 39.66 -14.67 -0.21
CA LEU A 51 40.35 -15.67 -1.03
C LEU A 51 41.86 -15.73 -0.76
N ALA A 52 42.39 -14.72 -0.06
CA ALA A 52 43.78 -14.68 0.37
C ALA A 52 44.11 -15.81 1.38
N PRO A 53 45.30 -16.43 1.29
CA PRO A 53 45.73 -17.43 2.27
C PRO A 53 45.98 -16.77 3.63
N LYS A 54 45.09 -17.00 4.60
CA LYS A 54 45.21 -16.54 6.00
C LYS A 54 45.32 -17.75 6.93
N GLU A 55 46.25 -17.69 7.90
CA GLU A 55 46.42 -18.71 8.94
C GLU A 55 45.95 -18.18 10.31
N PRO A 56 45.22 -18.99 11.12
CA PRO A 56 44.77 -20.35 10.85
C PRO A 56 43.62 -20.41 9.83
N GLY A 57 43.65 -21.40 8.93
CA GLY A 57 42.61 -21.61 7.91
C GLY A 57 41.25 -22.04 8.47
N SER A 58 40.24 -22.10 7.61
CA SER A 58 38.87 -22.51 7.97
C SER A 58 38.73 -24.03 7.96
N THR A 59 38.40 -24.63 9.10
CA THR A 59 38.11 -26.07 9.19
C THR A 59 36.63 -26.33 8.93
N LEU A 60 36.35 -27.11 7.88
CA LEU A 60 35.03 -27.49 7.40
C LEU A 60 34.77 -28.97 7.73
N VAL A 61 33.60 -29.28 8.27
CA VAL A 61 33.18 -30.66 8.53
C VAL A 61 32.61 -31.25 7.25
N ILE A 62 33.02 -32.46 6.90
CA ILE A 62 32.47 -33.23 5.78
C ILE A 62 31.70 -34.42 6.35
N SER A 63 30.40 -34.48 6.08
CA SER A 63 29.55 -35.59 6.51
C SER A 63 28.40 -35.84 5.55
N THR A 64 27.92 -37.09 5.52
CA THR A 64 26.68 -37.47 4.84
C THR A 64 25.48 -37.32 5.79
N VAL A 65 24.44 -36.58 5.37
CA VAL A 65 23.30 -36.16 6.20
C VAL A 65 22.46 -37.32 6.78
N ARG A 66 22.37 -38.46 6.08
CA ARG A 66 21.42 -39.55 6.45
C ARG A 66 22.05 -40.91 6.78
N SER A 67 23.26 -41.22 6.29
CA SER A 67 23.79 -42.59 6.29
C SER A 67 25.08 -42.78 7.11
N GLU A 68 25.67 -41.69 7.63
CA GLU A 68 26.98 -41.71 8.32
C GLU A 68 28.10 -42.44 7.56
N ILE A 69 27.99 -42.55 6.23
CA ILE A 69 28.95 -43.26 5.38
C ILE A 69 30.27 -42.50 5.31
N VAL A 70 30.21 -41.17 5.31
CA VAL A 70 31.37 -40.28 5.33
C VAL A 70 31.32 -39.43 6.60
N LYS A 71 32.42 -39.38 7.34
CA LYS A 71 32.63 -38.49 8.48
C LYS A 71 34.06 -37.99 8.52
N GLY A 72 34.26 -36.68 8.53
CA GLY A 72 35.60 -36.11 8.58
C GLY A 72 35.60 -34.59 8.63
N PHE A 73 36.79 -34.02 8.51
CA PHE A 73 36.98 -32.59 8.34
C PHE A 73 38.11 -32.31 7.36
N VAL A 74 38.06 -31.11 6.77
CA VAL A 74 39.15 -30.56 5.95
C VAL A 74 39.40 -29.11 6.38
N THR A 75 40.66 -28.66 6.34
CA THR A 75 41.02 -27.27 6.62
C THR A 75 41.44 -26.60 5.32
N ARG A 76 40.70 -25.56 4.93
CA ARG A 76 40.97 -24.72 3.76
C ARG A 76 41.80 -23.49 4.16
N VAL A 77 42.88 -23.23 3.44
CA VAL A 77 43.65 -21.98 3.51
C VAL A 77 43.66 -21.36 2.12
N GLY A 78 42.96 -20.24 1.95
CA GLY A 78 42.78 -19.60 0.64
C GLY A 78 42.15 -20.56 -0.38
N THR A 79 42.86 -20.86 -1.45
CA THR A 79 42.39 -21.74 -2.54
C THR A 79 42.84 -23.20 -2.39
N LYS A 80 43.39 -23.60 -1.24
CA LYS A 80 43.98 -24.94 -1.03
C LYS A 80 43.37 -25.63 0.18
N ILE A 81 43.35 -26.96 0.16
CA ILE A 81 43.09 -27.79 1.34
C ILE A 81 44.44 -28.24 1.91
N VAL A 82 44.73 -27.82 3.14
CA VAL A 82 46.04 -28.06 3.79
C VAL A 82 46.00 -29.19 4.81
N LYS A 83 44.81 -29.57 5.30
CA LYS A 83 44.62 -30.68 6.23
C LYS A 83 43.30 -31.38 5.93
N GLY A 84 43.25 -32.68 6.15
CA GLY A 84 42.04 -33.47 5.97
C GLY A 84 42.14 -34.82 6.64
N ASP A 85 41.08 -35.23 7.33
CA ASP A 85 40.95 -36.55 7.96
C ASP A 85 39.51 -37.02 7.78
N ILE A 86 39.32 -38.02 6.92
CA ILE A 86 38.02 -38.47 6.44
C ILE A 86 37.90 -39.98 6.66
N GLN A 87 36.83 -40.41 7.32
CA GLN A 87 36.50 -41.80 7.56
C GLN A 87 35.35 -42.22 6.65
N LEU A 88 35.55 -43.34 5.95
CA LEU A 88 34.62 -43.90 4.97
C LEU A 88 34.12 -45.28 5.44
N ARG A 89 32.82 -45.52 5.29
CA ARG A 89 32.14 -46.80 5.53
C ARG A 89 31.51 -47.29 4.23
N LEU A 90 32.34 -47.68 3.27
CA LEU A 90 31.92 -48.21 1.96
C LEU A 90 32.15 -49.72 1.89
N GLY A 91 31.13 -50.49 1.55
CA GLY A 91 31.21 -51.96 1.48
C GLY A 91 32.10 -52.48 0.34
N SER A 92 32.33 -51.67 -0.69
CA SER A 92 33.22 -51.95 -1.83
C SER A 92 34.70 -51.71 -1.53
N LEU A 93 35.04 -51.07 -0.41
CA LEU A 93 36.42 -50.90 0.05
C LEU A 93 36.72 -51.91 1.14
N ALA A 94 37.70 -52.79 0.93
CA ALA A 94 38.16 -53.72 1.96
C ALA A 94 38.86 -52.93 3.07
N PRO A 95 38.31 -52.85 4.30
CA PRO A 95 38.99 -52.12 5.36
C PRO A 95 40.24 -52.87 5.80
N ALA A 96 41.26 -52.12 6.24
CA ALA A 96 42.47 -52.71 6.81
C ALA A 96 42.11 -53.64 7.98
N ARG A 97 42.79 -54.81 8.09
CA ARG A 97 42.46 -55.89 9.04
C ARG A 97 42.14 -55.33 10.44
N GLY A 98 40.86 -55.35 10.82
CA GLY A 98 40.38 -54.98 12.15
C GLY A 98 39.66 -53.63 12.29
N SER A 99 39.59 -52.79 11.25
CA SER A 99 38.78 -51.55 11.25
C SER A 99 37.46 -51.75 10.49
N PRO A 100 36.32 -51.20 10.93
CA PRO A 100 35.08 -51.16 10.14
C PRO A 100 35.05 -49.98 9.14
N THR A 101 36.08 -49.12 9.13
CA THR A 101 36.15 -47.91 8.29
C THR A 101 37.50 -47.78 7.59
N THR A 102 37.49 -47.20 6.39
CA THR A 102 38.68 -46.78 5.64
C THR A 102 38.96 -45.31 5.96
N ARG A 103 40.16 -45.00 6.46
CA ARG A 103 40.55 -43.62 6.82
C ARG A 103 41.44 -43.03 5.74
N LEU A 104 41.07 -41.86 5.23
CA LEU A 104 41.82 -41.04 4.28
C LEU A 104 42.34 -39.81 5.01
N CYS A 105 43.65 -39.72 5.19
CA CYS A 105 44.32 -38.55 5.76
C CYS A 105 45.16 -37.88 4.68
N LEU A 106 45.05 -36.56 4.55
CA LEU A 106 45.97 -35.81 3.69
C LEU A 106 47.39 -35.88 4.26
N SER A 107 48.36 -36.12 3.38
CA SER A 107 49.77 -36.27 3.74
C SER A 107 50.34 -34.93 4.20
N ASN A 108 51.04 -34.92 5.33
CA ASN A 108 51.79 -33.77 5.82
C ASN A 108 53.27 -33.82 5.39
N SER A 109 53.64 -34.70 4.45
CA SER A 109 55.00 -34.83 3.95
C SER A 109 55.38 -33.60 3.12
N PRO A 110 56.58 -32.99 3.31
CA PRO A 110 57.02 -31.82 2.54
C PRO A 110 57.11 -32.03 1.02
N GLY A 111 57.07 -33.27 0.54
CA GLY A 111 57.10 -33.63 -0.89
C GLY A 111 55.77 -34.10 -1.46
N ALA A 112 54.68 -34.11 -0.68
CA ALA A 112 53.36 -34.50 -1.17
C ALA A 112 52.72 -33.36 -2.00
N PRO A 113 52.00 -33.65 -3.10
CA PRO A 113 51.29 -32.63 -3.86
C PRO A 113 50.21 -31.93 -3.05
N GLU A 114 50.03 -30.63 -3.24
CA GLU A 114 48.96 -29.87 -2.58
C GLU A 114 47.61 -30.07 -3.27
N LEU A 115 46.54 -30.17 -2.48
CA LEU A 115 45.18 -30.25 -3.01
C LEU A 115 44.63 -28.83 -3.28
N VAL A 116 44.66 -28.41 -4.54
CA VAL A 116 44.24 -27.06 -4.99
C VAL A 116 42.80 -27.08 -5.52
N LEU A 117 41.98 -26.14 -5.05
CA LEU A 117 40.63 -25.92 -5.55
C LEU A 117 40.69 -24.95 -6.74
N HIS A 118 40.78 -25.49 -7.95
CA HIS A 118 40.94 -24.70 -9.18
C HIS A 118 39.81 -23.69 -9.42
N GLN A 119 38.56 -24.02 -9.04
CA GLN A 119 37.44 -23.07 -9.08
C GLN A 119 37.74 -21.79 -8.28
N LEU A 120 38.29 -21.91 -7.06
CA LEU A 120 38.64 -20.73 -6.25
C LEU A 120 39.83 -19.95 -6.80
N VAL A 121 40.75 -20.63 -7.50
CA VAL A 121 41.85 -19.95 -8.21
C VAL A 121 41.28 -19.08 -9.34
N SER A 122 40.36 -19.63 -10.13
CA SER A 122 39.68 -18.88 -11.20
C SER A 122 38.88 -17.70 -10.64
N VAL A 123 38.08 -17.92 -9.58
CA VAL A 123 37.33 -16.84 -8.91
C VAL A 123 38.26 -15.74 -8.41
N ARG A 124 39.38 -16.09 -7.77
CA ARG A 124 40.36 -15.10 -7.30
C ARG A 124 40.95 -14.29 -8.46
N ASN A 125 41.24 -14.93 -9.58
CA ASN A 125 41.77 -14.25 -10.76
C ASN A 125 40.74 -13.30 -11.37
N LEU A 126 39.48 -13.72 -11.48
CA LEU A 126 38.37 -12.91 -12.01
C LEU A 126 38.05 -11.71 -11.10
N VAL A 127 38.11 -11.89 -9.78
CA VAL A 127 37.97 -10.78 -8.82
C VAL A 127 39.11 -9.77 -8.95
N ASN A 128 40.36 -10.24 -9.10
CA ASN A 128 41.50 -9.34 -9.33
C ASN A 128 41.40 -8.62 -10.68
N GLN A 129 40.96 -9.30 -11.74
CA GLN A 129 40.71 -8.69 -13.05
C GLN A 129 39.60 -7.64 -12.96
N SER A 130 38.57 -7.88 -12.16
CA SER A 130 37.50 -6.90 -11.90
C SER A 130 38.03 -5.67 -11.17
N LEU A 131 38.95 -5.85 -10.21
CA LEU A 131 39.66 -4.73 -9.57
C LEU A 131 40.49 -3.92 -10.57
N ASP A 132 41.22 -4.58 -11.47
CA ASP A 132 42.01 -3.91 -12.51
C ASP A 132 41.10 -3.10 -13.46
N VAL A 133 39.93 -3.63 -13.84
CA VAL A 133 38.94 -2.91 -14.67
C VAL A 133 38.41 -1.67 -13.97
N VAL A 134 38.12 -1.76 -12.66
CA VAL A 134 37.68 -0.60 -11.87
C VAL A 134 38.81 0.43 -11.73
N ASP A 135 40.05 -0.01 -11.49
CA ASP A 135 41.22 0.87 -11.43
C ASP A 135 41.50 1.56 -12.77
N VAL A 136 41.29 0.85 -13.88
CA VAL A 136 41.38 1.42 -15.23
C VAL A 136 40.30 2.45 -15.49
N SER A 137 39.07 2.18 -15.04
CA SER A 137 37.92 3.09 -15.17
C SER A 137 38.03 4.36 -14.35
N THR A 138 38.82 4.34 -13.27
CA THR A 138 38.92 5.42 -12.28
C THR A 138 40.21 6.23 -12.38
N TRP A 139 41.36 5.59 -12.67
CA TRP A 139 42.67 6.24 -12.54
C TRP A 139 43.48 6.35 -13.83
N THR A 140 43.30 5.45 -14.80
CA THR A 140 44.18 5.39 -15.99
C THR A 140 43.46 5.67 -17.32
N GLY A 141 42.15 5.42 -17.40
CA GLY A 141 41.30 5.74 -18.53
C GLY A 141 40.70 7.14 -18.51
N ASP A 142 39.81 7.44 -19.47
CA ASP A 142 39.05 8.68 -19.50
C ASP A 142 37.70 8.50 -18.77
N PRO A 143 37.55 8.98 -17.53
CA PRO A 143 36.35 8.77 -16.73
C PRO A 143 35.13 9.53 -17.25
N LEU A 144 35.31 10.47 -18.18
CA LEU A 144 34.24 11.26 -18.78
C LEU A 144 33.89 10.82 -20.21
N ASN A 145 34.48 9.72 -20.69
CA ASN A 145 34.15 9.12 -21.97
C ASN A 145 33.13 7.99 -21.81
N ALA A 146 31.89 8.23 -22.26
CA ALA A 146 30.78 7.30 -22.08
C ALA A 146 31.00 5.95 -22.77
N SER A 147 31.57 5.94 -23.98
CA SER A 147 31.83 4.69 -24.72
C SER A 147 32.91 3.85 -24.04
N PHE A 148 33.94 4.50 -23.52
CA PHE A 148 34.98 3.84 -22.74
C PHE A 148 34.40 3.23 -21.46
N ILE A 149 33.69 4.04 -20.66
CA ILE A 149 33.06 3.61 -19.40
C ILE A 149 32.06 2.48 -19.62
N TYR A 150 31.21 2.56 -20.66
CA TYR A 150 30.30 1.48 -21.02
C TYR A 150 31.04 0.17 -21.31
N GLY A 151 32.14 0.24 -22.08
CA GLY A 151 32.98 -0.92 -22.36
C GLY A 151 33.58 -1.53 -21.09
N GLN A 152 34.04 -0.70 -20.15
CA GLN A 152 34.58 -1.17 -18.87
C GLN A 152 33.51 -1.80 -17.97
N LEU A 153 32.32 -1.20 -17.87
CA LEU A 153 31.20 -1.75 -17.09
C LEU A 153 30.73 -3.10 -17.65
N ARG A 154 30.72 -3.24 -18.98
CA ARG A 154 30.39 -4.52 -19.61
C ARG A 154 31.42 -5.60 -19.29
N LEU A 155 32.70 -5.28 -19.40
CA LEU A 155 33.77 -6.21 -19.05
C LEU A 155 33.69 -6.62 -17.57
N LEU A 156 33.42 -5.66 -16.68
CA LEU A 156 33.22 -5.89 -15.25
C LEU A 156 32.01 -6.81 -14.97
N TYR A 157 30.91 -6.63 -15.70
CA TYR A 157 29.74 -7.51 -15.59
C TYR A 157 30.07 -8.94 -16.04
N GLU A 158 30.77 -9.10 -17.16
CA GLU A 158 31.18 -10.40 -17.69
C GLU A 158 32.09 -11.13 -16.69
N THR A 159 33.12 -10.46 -16.16
CA THR A 159 34.07 -11.07 -15.20
C THR A 159 33.41 -11.45 -13.87
N LEU A 160 32.50 -10.64 -13.34
CA LEU A 160 31.79 -10.94 -12.09
C LEU A 160 30.76 -12.05 -12.28
N SER A 161 30.10 -12.10 -13.43
CA SER A 161 29.15 -13.15 -13.76
C SER A 161 29.84 -14.51 -13.90
N GLU A 162 31.00 -14.55 -14.54
CA GLU A 162 31.82 -15.76 -14.65
C GLU A 162 32.32 -16.21 -13.26
N ALA A 163 32.78 -15.27 -12.42
CA ALA A 163 33.20 -15.59 -11.05
C ALA A 163 32.06 -16.21 -10.22
N ARG A 164 30.83 -15.70 -10.39
CA ARG A 164 29.64 -16.24 -9.76
C ARG A 164 29.30 -17.64 -10.28
N GLN A 165 29.37 -17.86 -11.59
CA GLN A 165 29.11 -19.18 -12.20
C GLN A 165 30.10 -20.24 -11.71
N MET A 166 31.38 -19.86 -11.53
CA MET A 166 32.40 -20.74 -10.93
C MET A 166 32.05 -21.19 -9.52
N LEU A 167 31.38 -20.35 -8.71
CA LEU A 167 30.97 -20.67 -7.34
C LEU A 167 29.65 -21.45 -7.27
N LYS A 168 28.77 -21.29 -8.27
CA LYS A 168 27.54 -22.07 -8.40
C LYS A 168 27.82 -23.54 -8.75
N GLY A 169 28.78 -23.80 -9.64
CA GLY A 169 29.26 -25.16 -9.91
C GLY A 169 28.26 -26.08 -10.62
N GLU A 170 27.27 -25.52 -11.31
CA GLU A 170 26.11 -26.23 -11.90
C GLU A 170 26.46 -27.18 -13.07
N SER A 171 27.64 -27.08 -13.71
CA SER A 171 28.01 -27.91 -14.87
C SER A 171 29.35 -28.65 -14.72
N ASP A 172 29.48 -29.79 -15.41
CA ASP A 172 30.72 -30.57 -15.48
C ASP A 172 31.89 -29.84 -16.15
N GLN A 173 31.60 -28.83 -16.97
CA GLN A 173 32.64 -27.95 -17.52
C GLN A 173 33.31 -27.10 -16.45
N VAL A 174 32.55 -26.69 -15.43
CA VAL A 174 33.03 -25.86 -14.30
C VAL A 174 33.61 -26.72 -13.19
N ARG A 175 32.94 -27.83 -12.87
CA ARG A 175 33.34 -28.79 -11.84
C ARG A 175 34.57 -29.60 -12.25
N GLY A 176 34.77 -29.78 -13.55
CA GLY A 176 35.74 -30.72 -14.09
C GLY A 176 35.22 -32.15 -14.03
N LYS A 177 35.59 -32.94 -15.04
CA LYS A 177 35.23 -34.36 -15.11
C LYS A 177 35.92 -35.11 -13.98
N TRP A 178 35.15 -35.87 -13.20
CA TRP A 178 35.66 -36.54 -11.99
C TRP A 178 36.81 -37.52 -12.25
N TRP A 179 36.93 -38.05 -13.47
CA TRP A 179 38.02 -38.95 -13.87
C TRP A 179 39.30 -38.20 -14.28
N GLU A 180 39.23 -36.89 -14.54
CA GLU A 180 40.37 -36.02 -14.88
C GLU A 180 40.85 -35.20 -13.67
N THR A 181 39.95 -34.83 -12.76
CA THR A 181 40.22 -33.93 -11.63
C THR A 181 40.32 -34.62 -10.26
N SER A 182 40.33 -35.96 -10.23
CA SER A 182 40.49 -36.72 -8.99
C SER A 182 41.85 -36.48 -8.32
N ALA A 183 41.88 -36.53 -6.99
CA ALA A 183 43.10 -36.35 -6.22
C ALA A 183 44.12 -37.48 -6.49
N LEU A 184 45.40 -37.12 -6.48
CA LEU A 184 46.50 -38.06 -6.70
C LEU A 184 46.70 -38.98 -5.49
N GLU A 185 47.23 -40.18 -5.73
CA GLU A 185 47.39 -41.22 -4.70
C GLU A 185 48.33 -40.79 -3.57
N ASP A 186 49.40 -40.09 -3.92
CA ASP A 186 50.46 -39.61 -3.04
C ASP A 186 50.08 -38.34 -2.24
N MET A 187 48.88 -37.78 -2.46
CA MET A 187 48.31 -36.72 -1.63
C MET A 187 47.83 -37.25 -0.26
N PHE A 188 47.68 -38.57 -0.10
CA PHE A 188 47.15 -39.20 1.12
C PHE A 188 48.19 -40.10 1.80
N ASP A 189 48.08 -40.25 3.12
CA ASP A 189 48.85 -41.22 3.92
C ASP A 189 47.91 -42.00 4.87
N PRO A 190 47.65 -43.30 4.62
CA PRO A 190 48.17 -44.13 3.51
C PRO A 190 47.65 -43.67 2.12
N PRO A 191 48.31 -44.05 1.01
CA PRO A 191 47.96 -43.61 -0.33
C PRO A 191 46.52 -43.99 -0.73
N LEU A 192 45.89 -43.17 -1.56
CA LEU A 192 44.50 -43.36 -2.01
C LEU A 192 44.33 -44.73 -2.70
N PRO A 193 43.29 -45.53 -2.38
CA PRO A 193 43.03 -46.79 -3.07
C PRO A 193 42.84 -46.62 -4.59
N LEU A 194 43.43 -47.53 -5.39
CA LEU A 194 43.40 -47.45 -6.87
C LEU A 194 41.99 -47.44 -7.47
N ASN A 195 41.04 -48.05 -6.76
CA ASN A 195 39.64 -48.17 -7.12
C ASN A 195 38.75 -47.08 -6.50
N LEU A 196 39.32 -46.01 -5.95
CA LEU A 196 38.57 -44.91 -5.35
C LEU A 196 38.94 -43.58 -6.01
N SER A 197 37.96 -42.90 -6.59
CA SER A 197 38.10 -41.51 -7.02
C SER A 197 37.69 -40.59 -5.87
N PHE A 198 38.56 -39.62 -5.57
CA PHE A 198 38.35 -38.57 -4.58
C PHE A 198 38.34 -37.21 -5.26
N HIS A 199 37.18 -36.55 -5.32
CA HIS A 199 37.03 -35.26 -5.99
C HIS A 199 36.33 -34.24 -5.10
N LEU A 200 36.96 -33.08 -4.90
CA LEU A 200 36.38 -31.95 -4.17
C LEU A 200 36.08 -30.82 -5.15
N SER A 201 34.85 -30.32 -5.14
CA SER A 201 34.45 -29.17 -5.93
C SER A 201 33.59 -28.20 -5.12
N ILE A 202 33.30 -27.05 -5.72
CA ILE A 202 32.41 -26.05 -5.13
C ILE A 202 31.10 -26.04 -5.90
N ALA A 203 30.00 -26.12 -5.18
CA ALA A 203 28.65 -25.94 -5.69
C ALA A 203 27.84 -25.12 -4.70
N ASP A 204 27.11 -24.11 -5.18
CA ASP A 204 26.36 -23.15 -4.36
C ASP A 204 27.16 -22.57 -3.18
N SER A 205 28.43 -22.23 -3.43
CA SER A 205 29.38 -21.74 -2.42
C SER A 205 29.67 -22.72 -1.26
N ALA A 206 29.27 -23.99 -1.37
CA ALA A 206 29.61 -25.07 -0.46
C ALA A 206 30.73 -25.96 -1.04
N LEU A 207 31.56 -26.53 -0.16
CA LEU A 207 32.57 -27.51 -0.55
C LEU A 207 31.92 -28.91 -0.58
N VAL A 208 31.83 -29.51 -1.76
CA VAL A 208 31.17 -30.80 -1.98
C VAL A 208 32.21 -31.88 -2.27
N LEU A 209 32.07 -33.02 -1.59
CA LEU A 209 32.92 -34.20 -1.78
C LEU A 209 32.18 -35.26 -2.61
N TYR A 210 32.77 -35.61 -3.76
CA TYR A 210 32.35 -36.70 -4.62
C TYR A 210 33.30 -37.88 -4.43
N LEU A 211 32.74 -39.04 -4.08
CA LEU A 211 33.46 -40.30 -3.93
C LEU A 211 32.85 -41.32 -4.88
N ARG A 212 33.67 -41.95 -5.71
CA ARG A 212 33.24 -43.03 -6.62
C ARG A 212 34.15 -44.23 -6.47
N THR A 213 33.57 -45.43 -6.33
CA THR A 213 34.33 -46.69 -6.30
C THR A 213 34.25 -47.37 -7.66
N LEU A 214 35.40 -47.75 -8.22
CA LEU A 214 35.53 -48.26 -9.58
C LEU A 214 35.83 -49.76 -9.59
N GLU A 215 35.28 -50.49 -10.56
CA GLU A 215 35.59 -51.90 -10.79
C GLU A 215 36.26 -52.10 -12.17
N SER A 216 37.24 -53.00 -12.25
CA SER A 216 38.01 -53.24 -13.48
C SER A 216 37.22 -54.10 -14.46
N SER A 217 37.18 -53.71 -15.74
CA SER A 217 36.47 -54.43 -16.80
C SER A 217 37.28 -55.59 -17.43
N THR A 218 38.54 -55.80 -17.04
CA THR A 218 39.37 -56.84 -17.66
C THR A 218 38.91 -58.25 -17.25
N PRO A 219 38.50 -59.14 -18.18
CA PRO A 219 38.20 -60.52 -17.84
C PRO A 219 39.50 -61.25 -17.48
N THR A 220 39.70 -61.54 -16.20
CA THR A 220 40.78 -62.43 -15.75
C THR A 220 40.47 -63.86 -16.21
N HIS A 221 40.99 -64.22 -17.38
CA HIS A 221 41.10 -65.61 -17.81
C HIS A 221 42.11 -66.34 -16.91
N THR A 222 41.64 -66.96 -15.83
CA THR A 222 42.34 -68.06 -15.16
C THR A 222 41.38 -69.23 -14.98
N PRO A 223 41.61 -70.37 -15.67
CA PRO A 223 40.77 -71.55 -15.51
C PRO A 223 41.27 -72.37 -14.31
N THR A 224 40.46 -72.46 -13.26
CA THR A 224 40.63 -73.51 -12.25
C THR A 224 39.32 -74.27 -12.10
N ALA A 225 39.34 -75.47 -12.65
CA ALA A 225 38.30 -76.48 -12.57
C ALA A 225 38.19 -77.07 -11.14
N PHE A 226 37.01 -77.63 -10.87
CA PHE A 226 36.62 -78.49 -9.74
C PHE A 226 36.21 -77.83 -8.42
N ALA A 227 34.89 -77.78 -8.17
CA ALA A 227 34.18 -78.32 -6.99
C ALA A 227 32.73 -77.77 -6.99
N THR A 228 31.77 -78.48 -7.59
CA THR A 228 30.78 -79.34 -6.90
C THR A 228 29.75 -78.58 -6.07
N ASP A 229 28.57 -78.46 -6.67
CA ASP A 229 27.28 -78.48 -5.98
C ASP A 229 27.21 -79.60 -4.93
N ILE A 230 26.34 -79.37 -3.93
CA ILE A 230 25.86 -80.24 -2.84
C ILE A 230 26.50 -79.97 -1.47
N SER A 231 25.78 -79.25 -0.59
CA SER A 231 25.32 -79.71 0.76
C SER A 231 24.57 -78.56 1.46
N LEU A 232 23.24 -78.60 1.55
CA LEU A 232 22.47 -79.05 2.73
C LEU A 232 22.73 -78.28 4.04
N THR A 233 22.18 -77.06 4.15
CA THR A 233 21.34 -76.63 5.28
C THR A 233 20.56 -75.40 4.86
N GLY A 234 19.23 -75.46 5.01
CA GLY A 234 18.32 -74.42 4.51
C GLY A 234 18.34 -73.19 5.41
N PHE A 235 18.72 -72.04 4.84
CA PHE A 235 18.21 -70.71 5.18
C PHE A 235 18.66 -69.76 4.05
N ASN A 236 17.87 -69.63 2.98
CA ASN A 236 17.94 -68.46 2.08
C ASN A 236 16.66 -68.31 1.23
N LEU A 237 15.51 -68.43 1.89
CA LEU A 237 14.21 -68.01 1.35
C LEU A 237 13.83 -66.58 1.78
N ARG A 238 14.75 -65.82 2.39
CA ARG A 238 14.51 -64.43 2.80
C ARG A 238 15.13 -63.36 1.89
N ASP A 239 16.22 -63.65 1.19
CA ASP A 239 16.87 -62.66 0.32
C ASP A 239 16.35 -62.64 -1.14
N ARG A 240 15.42 -63.55 -1.51
CA ARG A 240 14.73 -63.53 -2.82
C ARG A 240 13.35 -62.87 -2.79
N LEU A 241 12.87 -62.42 -1.63
CA LEU A 241 11.58 -61.73 -1.49
C LEU A 241 11.72 -60.28 -1.02
N PHE A 242 12.89 -59.88 -0.51
CA PHE A 242 13.19 -58.50 -0.13
C PHE A 242 14.58 -58.10 -0.62
N GLY A 243 14.74 -57.97 -1.94
CA GLY A 243 15.92 -57.31 -2.49
C GLY A 243 15.87 -55.82 -2.16
N THR A 244 16.84 -55.31 -1.41
CA THR A 244 17.08 -53.88 -1.29
C THR A 244 17.42 -53.34 -2.67
N ARG A 245 16.45 -52.66 -3.31
CA ARG A 245 16.70 -51.81 -4.48
C ARG A 245 17.80 -50.81 -4.08
N HIS A 246 19.02 -51.01 -4.55
CA HIS A 246 19.98 -49.92 -4.62
C HIS A 246 19.47 -48.96 -5.69
N ARG A 247 19.36 -47.67 -5.36
CA ARG A 247 19.03 -46.64 -6.35
C ARG A 247 20.13 -46.70 -7.42
N GLY A 248 19.73 -46.82 -8.68
CA GLY A 248 20.65 -46.63 -9.80
C GLY A 248 21.25 -45.23 -9.71
N HIS A 249 22.55 -45.12 -9.96
CA HIS A 249 23.23 -43.86 -10.21
C HIS A 249 23.08 -43.53 -11.71
N ASP A 250 23.07 -42.26 -12.08
CA ASP A 250 22.67 -41.82 -13.43
C ASP A 250 23.69 -42.20 -14.52
N GLU A 251 24.90 -42.62 -14.12
CA GLU A 251 26.01 -43.03 -15.00
C GLU A 251 26.18 -44.58 -15.07
N VAL A 252 25.20 -45.35 -14.58
CA VAL A 252 25.28 -46.82 -14.50
C VAL A 252 25.29 -47.44 -15.89
N GLY A 253 26.42 -48.05 -16.25
CA GLY A 253 26.63 -48.77 -17.52
C GLY A 253 27.61 -48.11 -18.47
N ASP A 254 28.03 -46.87 -18.18
CA ASP A 254 28.97 -46.11 -19.00
C ASP A 254 30.42 -46.60 -18.80
N VAL A 255 31.21 -46.52 -19.88
CA VAL A 255 32.61 -46.93 -19.91
C VAL A 255 33.50 -45.70 -19.93
N PHE A 256 34.40 -45.58 -18.95
CA PHE A 256 35.32 -44.45 -18.81
C PHE A 256 36.77 -44.93 -18.89
N THR A 257 37.66 -44.06 -19.38
CA THR A 257 39.11 -44.31 -19.34
C THR A 257 39.65 -43.77 -18.01
N TRP A 258 40.06 -44.65 -17.10
CA TRP A 258 40.62 -44.31 -15.79
C TRP A 258 42.05 -44.83 -15.70
N LYS A 259 43.03 -43.91 -15.56
CA LYS A 259 44.46 -44.23 -15.44
C LYS A 259 45.03 -45.17 -16.52
N GLY A 260 44.44 -45.15 -17.72
CA GLY A 260 44.87 -45.95 -18.87
C GLY A 260 44.04 -47.21 -19.14
N ASP A 261 43.12 -47.59 -18.25
CA ASP A 261 42.25 -48.77 -18.38
C ASP A 261 40.77 -48.39 -18.57
N GLU A 262 39.99 -49.23 -19.28
CA GLU A 262 38.53 -49.10 -19.39
C GLU A 262 37.84 -49.64 -18.13
N VAL A 263 36.97 -48.85 -17.51
CA VAL A 263 36.21 -49.24 -16.29
C VAL A 263 34.70 -49.07 -16.52
N LYS A 264 33.88 -49.93 -15.89
CA LYS A 264 32.41 -49.99 -16.07
C LYS A 264 31.67 -50.14 -14.72
N GLU A 265 30.49 -49.52 -14.56
CA GLU A 265 29.51 -49.80 -13.47
C GLU A 265 28.47 -50.87 -13.88
N ASP A 266 28.08 -51.80 -12.97
CA ASP A 266 27.30 -53.02 -13.30
C ASP A 266 25.79 -53.02 -12.90
N LEU A 267 24.97 -53.83 -13.61
CA LEU A 267 23.51 -54.06 -13.42
C LEU A 267 23.13 -55.52 -13.78
N ASN A 268 22.24 -56.18 -13.02
CA ASN A 268 21.84 -57.59 -13.29
C ASN A 268 20.39 -57.77 -13.80
N ASN A 269 20.29 -58.02 -15.13
CA ASN A 269 19.33 -58.83 -15.94
C ASN A 269 17.83 -58.49 -16.14
N GLY A 270 17.42 -58.37 -17.43
CA GLY A 270 16.03 -58.64 -17.87
C GLY A 270 15.56 -58.25 -19.31
N ARG A 271 16.02 -58.97 -20.36
CA ARG A 271 15.36 -59.26 -21.68
C ARG A 271 15.06 -58.17 -22.75
N ARG A 272 15.85 -58.27 -23.84
CA ARG A 272 15.62 -58.18 -25.32
C ARG A 272 14.22 -57.86 -25.90
N TYR A 273 14.20 -56.92 -26.86
CA TYR A 273 13.62 -57.12 -28.20
C TYR A 273 14.54 -56.56 -29.30
N ALA A 274 14.33 -57.06 -30.51
CA ALA A 274 15.28 -57.13 -31.61
C ALA A 274 15.35 -55.86 -32.48
N SER A 275 16.52 -55.69 -33.11
CA SER A 275 16.79 -54.76 -34.20
C SER A 275 16.10 -55.20 -35.50
N THR A 276 15.46 -54.26 -36.17
CA THR A 276 15.32 -54.23 -37.64
C THR A 276 15.91 -52.91 -38.12
N VAL A 277 16.98 -52.98 -38.89
CA VAL A 277 17.51 -51.85 -39.68
C VAL A 277 16.73 -51.79 -41.00
N PRO A 278 16.31 -50.59 -41.43
CA PRO A 278 16.18 -50.28 -42.85
C PRO A 278 17.10 -49.10 -43.26
N PRO A 279 17.25 -48.86 -44.56
CA PRO A 279 18.49 -48.38 -45.15
C PRO A 279 18.59 -46.85 -45.23
N ALA A 280 19.85 -46.41 -45.41
CA ALA A 280 20.22 -45.10 -45.91
C ALA A 280 19.49 -44.80 -47.23
N ASP A 281 18.54 -43.88 -47.17
CA ASP A 281 18.44 -42.67 -47.98
C ASP A 281 17.04 -42.07 -47.73
N GLY A 282 16.97 -41.10 -46.82
CA GLY A 282 15.70 -40.44 -46.49
C GLY A 282 15.88 -39.31 -45.49
N ASN A 283 15.89 -38.08 -46.01
CA ASN A 283 15.66 -36.81 -45.32
C ASN A 283 16.52 -36.45 -44.10
N VAL A 284 17.58 -35.68 -44.36
CA VAL A 284 18.30 -34.81 -43.40
C VAL A 284 17.37 -33.95 -42.51
N ASN A 285 16.09 -33.82 -42.87
CA ASN A 285 15.06 -33.12 -42.10
C ASN A 285 14.49 -33.91 -40.92
N THR A 286 14.45 -35.25 -40.95
CA THR A 286 13.90 -36.05 -39.82
C THR A 286 14.87 -36.12 -38.65
N ASP A 287 16.17 -36.35 -38.90
CA ASP A 287 17.20 -36.34 -37.84
C ASP A 287 17.33 -34.96 -37.15
N ARG A 288 17.08 -33.88 -37.91
CA ARG A 288 17.02 -32.52 -37.34
C ARG A 288 15.78 -32.27 -36.50
N LYS A 289 14.64 -32.83 -36.90
CA LYS A 289 13.37 -32.71 -36.18
C LYS A 289 13.44 -33.42 -34.83
N ASP A 290 13.94 -34.66 -34.82
CA ASP A 290 14.09 -35.43 -33.59
C ASP A 290 15.07 -34.74 -32.62
N ALA A 291 16.17 -34.17 -33.13
CA ALA A 291 17.11 -33.41 -32.33
C ALA A 291 16.54 -32.09 -31.75
N VAL A 292 15.52 -31.49 -32.37
CA VAL A 292 14.86 -30.28 -31.84
C VAL A 292 13.84 -30.64 -30.77
N TYR A 293 13.05 -31.70 -30.96
CA TYR A 293 12.15 -32.20 -29.91
C TYR A 293 12.91 -32.72 -28.68
N ASP A 294 14.08 -33.34 -28.86
CA ASP A 294 14.97 -33.70 -27.74
C ASP A 294 15.50 -32.48 -26.94
N VAL A 295 15.53 -31.30 -27.56
CA VAL A 295 15.90 -30.04 -26.88
C VAL A 295 14.69 -29.44 -26.17
N ILE A 296 13.49 -29.53 -26.76
CA ILE A 296 12.24 -29.12 -26.13
C ILE A 296 12.00 -29.94 -24.85
N ASP A 297 12.12 -31.26 -24.92
CA ASP A 297 12.00 -32.16 -23.75
C ASP A 297 12.95 -31.75 -22.60
N LYS A 298 14.18 -31.32 -22.93
CA LYS A 298 15.17 -30.85 -21.94
C LYS A 298 14.83 -29.49 -21.34
N ILE A 299 14.18 -28.62 -22.10
CA ILE A 299 13.73 -27.31 -21.61
C ILE A 299 12.58 -27.51 -20.62
N GLU A 300 11.59 -28.33 -20.99
CA GLU A 300 10.44 -28.64 -20.12
C GLU A 300 10.88 -29.35 -18.84
N GLN A 301 11.85 -30.27 -18.94
CA GLN A 301 12.40 -30.94 -17.77
C GLN A 301 13.18 -29.98 -16.85
N ASN A 302 13.97 -29.06 -17.41
CA ASN A 302 14.65 -28.02 -16.62
C ASN A 302 13.66 -27.04 -15.97
N GLU A 303 12.56 -26.69 -16.63
CA GLU A 303 11.52 -25.83 -16.06
C GLU A 303 10.82 -26.50 -14.88
N MET A 304 10.55 -27.81 -14.96
CA MET A 304 9.98 -28.59 -13.86
C MET A 304 10.94 -28.68 -12.66
N GLU A 305 12.23 -28.88 -12.91
CA GLU A 305 13.26 -28.88 -11.87
C GLU A 305 13.43 -27.49 -11.22
N MET A 306 13.34 -26.41 -12.02
CA MET A 306 13.32 -25.05 -11.48
C MET A 306 12.05 -24.76 -10.69
N ALA A 307 10.89 -25.29 -11.10
CA ALA A 307 9.65 -25.20 -10.33
C ALA A 307 9.80 -25.87 -8.96
N GLU A 308 10.31 -27.09 -8.90
CA GLU A 308 10.54 -27.80 -7.63
C GLU A 308 11.52 -27.04 -6.73
N LEU A 309 12.62 -26.52 -7.29
CA LEU A 309 13.59 -25.71 -6.53
C LEU A 309 13.00 -24.39 -6.03
N MET A 310 12.16 -23.74 -6.84
CA MET A 310 11.48 -22.50 -6.47
C MET A 310 10.40 -22.75 -5.40
N ASP A 311 9.74 -23.90 -5.41
CA ASP A 311 8.80 -24.30 -4.36
C ASP A 311 9.52 -24.58 -3.03
N GLU A 312 10.64 -25.30 -3.07
CA GLU A 312 11.47 -25.57 -1.88
C GLU A 312 12.01 -24.28 -1.24
N LEU A 313 12.22 -23.23 -2.04
CA LEU A 313 12.65 -21.91 -1.58
C LEU A 313 11.47 -20.98 -1.24
N SER A 314 10.23 -21.44 -1.36
CA SER A 314 9.00 -20.63 -1.20
C SER A 314 8.95 -19.40 -2.12
N LEU A 315 9.60 -19.50 -3.28
CA LEU A 315 9.66 -18.48 -4.34
C LEU A 315 8.71 -18.79 -5.49
N LEU A 316 8.09 -19.98 -5.51
CA LEU A 316 7.20 -20.40 -6.59
C LEU A 316 6.02 -19.43 -6.74
N ASP A 317 5.38 -19.02 -5.65
CA ASP A 317 4.25 -18.07 -5.66
C ASP A 317 4.65 -16.64 -6.10
N ASP A 318 5.91 -16.25 -5.88
CA ASP A 318 6.44 -14.90 -6.17
C ASP A 318 6.97 -14.77 -7.61
N TYR A 319 7.32 -15.89 -8.25
CA TYR A 319 7.98 -15.93 -9.57
C TYR A 319 7.40 -17.00 -10.49
N TRP A 320 6.15 -17.39 -10.28
CA TRP A 320 5.48 -18.45 -11.04
C TRP A 320 5.47 -18.18 -12.56
N GLU A 321 5.41 -16.90 -12.98
CA GLU A 321 5.46 -16.45 -14.39
C GLU A 321 6.85 -16.61 -15.05
N ALA A 322 7.91 -16.87 -14.26
CA ALA A 322 9.25 -17.10 -14.81
C ALA A 322 9.43 -18.50 -15.40
N LEU A 323 8.45 -19.39 -15.17
CA LEU A 323 8.37 -20.73 -15.70
C LEU A 323 7.18 -20.77 -16.67
N ASN A 324 7.32 -21.47 -17.79
CA ASN A 324 6.28 -21.50 -18.81
C ASN A 324 5.18 -22.55 -18.48
N LEU A 325 4.76 -22.62 -17.20
CA LEU A 325 3.82 -23.64 -16.70
C LEU A 325 2.40 -23.49 -17.27
N ASP A 326 2.00 -22.27 -17.63
CA ASP A 326 0.69 -21.93 -18.20
C ASP A 326 0.78 -21.42 -19.67
N GLY A 327 1.97 -21.47 -20.29
CA GLY A 327 2.15 -21.07 -21.69
C GLY A 327 1.70 -22.14 -22.67
N PRO A 328 1.59 -21.83 -23.98
CA PRO A 328 1.36 -22.86 -24.98
C PRO A 328 2.52 -23.86 -24.90
N GLU A 329 2.20 -25.17 -24.78
CA GLU A 329 3.19 -26.25 -24.81
C GLU A 329 4.17 -25.98 -25.96
N LEU A 330 5.48 -26.03 -25.69
CA LEU A 330 6.50 -25.70 -26.68
C LEU A 330 6.33 -26.56 -27.95
N ASP A 331 5.83 -27.77 -27.78
CA ASP A 331 5.40 -28.67 -28.85
C ASP A 331 4.42 -28.02 -29.85
N HIS A 332 3.49 -27.18 -29.40
CA HIS A 332 2.54 -26.46 -30.26
C HIS A 332 3.19 -25.30 -31.03
N ALA A 333 4.08 -24.54 -30.39
CA ALA A 333 4.77 -23.43 -31.05
C ALA A 333 5.74 -23.90 -32.14
N PHE A 334 6.33 -25.09 -31.96
CA PHE A 334 7.27 -25.66 -32.91
C PHE A 334 6.62 -26.62 -33.93
N SER A 335 5.43 -27.19 -33.65
CA SER A 335 4.72 -28.07 -34.60
C SER A 335 4.41 -27.39 -35.93
N GLU A 336 4.14 -26.08 -35.93
CA GLU A 336 3.90 -25.31 -37.16
C GLU A 336 5.12 -25.23 -38.08
N THR A 337 6.33 -25.23 -37.50
CA THR A 337 7.58 -24.98 -38.22
C THR A 337 8.32 -26.26 -38.59
N ILE A 338 8.28 -27.29 -37.72
CA ILE A 338 9.00 -28.56 -37.92
C ILE A 338 8.10 -29.81 -37.98
N GLY A 339 6.78 -29.65 -37.77
CA GLY A 339 5.77 -30.71 -37.79
C GLY A 339 5.76 -31.56 -36.51
N HIS A 340 4.60 -32.11 -36.12
CA HIS A 340 4.44 -32.91 -34.88
C HIS A 340 5.40 -34.08 -34.76
N ARG A 341 5.87 -34.36 -33.53
CA ARG A 341 6.81 -35.44 -33.18
C ARG A 341 6.40 -36.78 -33.79
N ASP A 342 5.13 -37.15 -33.66
CA ASP A 342 4.56 -38.37 -34.20
C ASP A 342 3.08 -38.21 -34.57
N GLN A 343 2.49 -39.26 -35.14
CA GLN A 343 1.10 -39.23 -35.58
C GLN A 343 0.12 -39.18 -34.40
N GLU A 344 0.48 -39.74 -33.24
CA GLU A 344 -0.36 -39.76 -32.04
C GLU A 344 -0.51 -38.36 -31.42
N THR A 345 0.57 -37.57 -31.34
CA THR A 345 0.51 -36.18 -30.86
C THR A 345 -0.30 -35.27 -31.77
N LEU A 346 -0.20 -35.44 -33.09
CA LEU A 346 -1.03 -34.73 -34.07
C LEU A 346 -2.54 -35.06 -33.89
N GLU A 347 -2.87 -36.33 -33.66
CA GLU A 347 -4.26 -36.75 -33.42
C GLU A 347 -4.81 -36.23 -32.09
N ALA A 348 -3.99 -36.25 -31.03
CA ALA A 348 -4.36 -35.73 -29.71
C ALA A 348 -4.70 -34.24 -29.77
N ARG A 349 -3.91 -33.43 -30.49
CA ARG A 349 -4.16 -31.99 -30.65
C ARG A 349 -5.48 -31.70 -31.36
N VAL A 350 -5.78 -32.43 -32.42
CA VAL A 350 -7.02 -32.32 -33.18
C VAL A 350 -8.24 -32.74 -32.34
N GLN A 351 -8.10 -33.76 -31.49
CA GLN A 351 -9.13 -34.19 -30.54
C GLN A 351 -9.37 -33.15 -29.45
N GLU A 352 -8.32 -32.54 -28.92
CA GLU A 352 -8.40 -31.48 -27.91
C GLU A 352 -9.12 -30.25 -28.47
N ALA A 353 -8.73 -29.78 -29.66
CA ALA A 353 -9.39 -28.66 -30.33
C ALA A 353 -10.90 -28.94 -30.54
N ARG A 354 -11.25 -30.18 -30.91
CA ARG A 354 -12.65 -30.60 -31.04
C ARG A 354 -13.40 -30.57 -29.70
N GLN A 355 -12.73 -30.96 -28.62
CA GLN A 355 -13.32 -30.99 -27.29
C GLN A 355 -13.56 -29.58 -26.74
N VAL A 356 -12.64 -28.65 -27.01
CA VAL A 356 -12.70 -27.27 -26.52
C VAL A 356 -13.68 -26.42 -27.32
N PHE A 357 -13.65 -26.50 -28.66
CA PHE A 357 -14.40 -25.57 -29.51
C PHE A 357 -15.58 -26.19 -30.27
N GLY A 358 -15.78 -27.52 -30.20
CA GLY A 358 -16.92 -28.19 -30.83
C GLY A 358 -16.89 -28.10 -32.36
N ASP A 359 -17.96 -27.67 -33.02
CA ASP A 359 -18.02 -27.51 -34.49
C ASP A 359 -17.45 -26.17 -34.99
N THR A 360 -17.11 -25.26 -34.07
CA THR A 360 -16.58 -23.92 -34.37
C THR A 360 -15.09 -23.87 -34.03
N LEU A 361 -14.27 -23.16 -34.81
CA LEU A 361 -12.83 -22.99 -34.53
C LEU A 361 -12.41 -21.53 -34.75
N PRO A 362 -11.56 -20.94 -33.87
CA PRO A 362 -11.00 -19.62 -34.12
C PRO A 362 -10.08 -19.61 -35.36
N ASP A 363 -10.04 -18.48 -36.07
CA ASP A 363 -9.19 -18.31 -37.25
C ASP A 363 -7.70 -18.47 -36.89
N GLY A 364 -7.00 -19.33 -37.62
CA GLY A 364 -5.59 -19.67 -37.35
C GLY A 364 -5.31 -20.56 -36.13
N PHE A 365 -6.33 -21.14 -35.46
CA PHE A 365 -6.11 -21.95 -34.25
C PHE A 365 -5.43 -23.31 -34.51
N LEU A 366 -5.71 -23.93 -35.67
CA LEU A 366 -5.05 -25.16 -36.11
C LEU A 366 -4.21 -24.86 -37.34
N ASN A 367 -2.99 -25.41 -37.40
CA ASN A 367 -2.14 -25.28 -38.57
C ASN A 367 -2.69 -26.08 -39.77
N ASP A 368 -2.17 -25.83 -40.97
CA ASP A 368 -2.68 -26.46 -42.21
C ASP A 368 -2.72 -28.01 -42.15
N THR A 369 -1.79 -28.62 -41.42
CA THR A 369 -1.72 -30.08 -41.26
C THR A 369 -2.73 -30.62 -40.25
N GLU A 370 -2.88 -29.96 -39.11
CA GLU A 370 -3.87 -30.26 -38.08
C GLU A 370 -5.30 -30.02 -38.59
N LEU A 371 -5.54 -28.90 -39.28
CA LEU A 371 -6.84 -28.55 -39.86
C LEU A 371 -7.29 -29.55 -40.92
N ARG A 372 -6.36 -30.10 -41.72
CA ARG A 372 -6.66 -31.19 -42.66
C ARG A 372 -7.09 -32.46 -41.95
N LEU A 373 -6.40 -32.83 -40.87
CA LEU A 373 -6.76 -34.00 -40.08
C LEU A 373 -8.08 -33.79 -39.34
N TYR A 374 -8.30 -32.61 -38.77
CA TYR A 374 -9.57 -32.19 -38.17
C TYR A 374 -10.72 -32.30 -39.17
N THR A 375 -10.53 -31.79 -40.39
CA THR A 375 -11.53 -31.87 -41.47
C THR A 375 -11.79 -33.31 -41.88
N GLN A 376 -10.76 -34.15 -41.91
CA GLN A 376 -10.88 -35.56 -42.25
C GLN A 376 -11.63 -36.38 -41.18
N LEU A 377 -11.42 -36.06 -39.90
CA LEU A 377 -12.01 -36.79 -38.77
C LEU A 377 -13.40 -36.26 -38.36
N TYR A 378 -13.64 -34.95 -38.47
CA TYR A 378 -14.81 -34.27 -37.91
C TYR A 378 -15.59 -33.40 -38.92
N GLY A 379 -15.09 -33.20 -40.14
CA GLY A 379 -15.70 -32.33 -41.16
C GLY A 379 -15.18 -30.89 -41.14
N GLU A 380 -15.54 -30.09 -42.14
CA GLU A 380 -15.07 -28.69 -42.26
C GLU A 380 -15.56 -27.85 -41.06
N PRO A 381 -14.64 -27.25 -40.28
CA PRO A 381 -15.02 -26.45 -39.13
C PRO A 381 -15.57 -25.08 -39.55
N ILE A 382 -16.44 -24.51 -38.71
CA ILE A 382 -16.94 -23.15 -38.89
C ILE A 382 -15.91 -22.18 -38.30
N ILE A 383 -15.14 -21.50 -39.17
CA ILE A 383 -14.10 -20.54 -38.78
C ILE A 383 -14.73 -19.20 -38.36
N ARG A 384 -14.40 -18.72 -37.15
CA ARG A 384 -14.75 -17.36 -36.67
C ARG A 384 -13.55 -16.43 -36.81
N GLN A 385 -13.70 -15.33 -37.55
CA GLN A 385 -12.68 -14.26 -37.62
C GLN A 385 -12.75 -13.38 -36.37
N GLU A 386 -11.62 -13.17 -35.70
CA GLU A 386 -11.50 -12.19 -34.61
C GLU A 386 -11.26 -10.79 -35.21
N GLU A 387 -12.33 -9.98 -35.33
CA GLU A 387 -12.20 -8.53 -35.23
C GLU A 387 -12.03 -8.19 -33.74
N LEU A 388 -10.84 -7.68 -33.38
CA LEU A 388 -10.62 -7.04 -32.08
C LEU A 388 -11.34 -5.68 -32.06
N GLU A 389 -12.67 -5.74 -31.98
CA GLU A 389 -13.51 -4.65 -31.52
C GLU A 389 -13.58 -4.68 -29.98
N LEU A 390 -13.24 -3.53 -29.41
CA LEU A 390 -13.46 -3.22 -28.00
C LEU A 390 -14.98 -3.06 -27.76
N GLU A 391 -15.63 -4.08 -27.22
CA GLU A 391 -16.95 -3.94 -26.58
C GLU A 391 -16.92 -4.71 -25.25
N ALA A 392 -17.00 -4.02 -24.10
CA ALA A 392 -18.27 -3.73 -23.45
C ALA A 392 -19.13 -4.99 -23.31
N GLU A 393 -18.95 -5.73 -22.22
CA GLU A 393 -20.01 -6.62 -21.73
C GLU A 393 -21.21 -5.75 -21.31
N GLU A 394 -22.14 -5.57 -22.24
CA GLU A 394 -23.55 -5.49 -21.94
C GLU A 394 -24.09 -6.91 -21.75
N ASP A 395 -24.73 -7.14 -20.60
CA ASP A 395 -25.60 -8.29 -20.38
C ASP A 395 -26.81 -8.18 -21.33
N GLU A 396 -26.79 -8.87 -22.47
CA GLU A 396 -28.04 -9.21 -23.17
C GLU A 396 -28.78 -10.28 -22.36
N LYS A 397 -29.69 -9.78 -21.53
CA LYS A 397 -30.92 -10.49 -21.21
C LYS A 397 -31.74 -10.63 -22.48
N ASP A 398 -32.34 -11.82 -22.66
CA ASP A 398 -33.43 -12.05 -23.60
C ASP A 398 -34.42 -10.86 -23.61
N PRO A 399 -34.87 -10.39 -24.79
CA PRO A 399 -35.86 -9.32 -24.86
C PRO A 399 -37.16 -9.80 -24.19
N ASP A 400 -37.70 -8.98 -23.29
CA ASP A 400 -39.00 -9.17 -22.63
C ASP A 400 -40.13 -9.17 -23.69
N VAL A 401 -40.35 -10.30 -24.35
CA VAL A 401 -41.53 -10.54 -25.18
C VAL A 401 -42.70 -10.84 -24.25
N LEU A 402 -43.69 -9.94 -24.21
CA LEU A 402 -44.90 -10.13 -23.43
C LEU A 402 -45.80 -11.17 -24.10
N TYR A 403 -45.92 -12.34 -23.47
CA TYR A 403 -46.86 -13.39 -23.87
C TYR A 403 -48.19 -13.27 -23.14
N ARG A 404 -49.31 -13.46 -23.85
CA ARG A 404 -50.65 -13.63 -23.28
C ARG A 404 -51.14 -15.06 -23.48
N GLU A 405 -51.76 -15.63 -22.44
CA GLU A 405 -52.34 -16.98 -22.49
C GLU A 405 -53.59 -16.99 -23.38
N ASP A 406 -53.65 -17.91 -24.34
CA ASP A 406 -54.70 -17.99 -25.35
C ASP A 406 -55.98 -18.71 -24.87
N GLY A 407 -55.99 -19.21 -23.63
CA GLY A 407 -57.12 -19.91 -23.02
C GLY A 407 -57.31 -21.37 -23.48
N GLN A 408 -56.41 -21.92 -24.31
CA GLN A 408 -56.36 -23.35 -24.66
C GLN A 408 -55.01 -24.00 -24.29
N GLY A 409 -54.21 -23.32 -23.47
CA GLY A 409 -52.93 -23.81 -22.97
C GLY A 409 -51.72 -23.47 -23.84
N GLY A 410 -51.86 -22.50 -24.77
CA GLY A 410 -50.76 -21.90 -25.54
C GLY A 410 -50.57 -20.40 -25.25
N TRP A 411 -49.49 -19.82 -25.79
CA TRP A 411 -49.04 -18.44 -25.51
C TRP A 411 -48.73 -17.68 -26.82
N GLU A 412 -49.12 -16.40 -26.91
CA GLU A 412 -48.92 -15.53 -28.10
C GLU A 412 -48.24 -14.18 -27.73
N ALA A 413 -47.34 -13.68 -28.59
CA ALA A 413 -46.49 -12.48 -28.42
C ALA A 413 -47.09 -11.20 -29.05
N VAL A 414 -46.80 -10.01 -28.48
CA VAL A 414 -47.35 -8.70 -28.93
C VAL A 414 -46.28 -7.60 -29.00
N ASP A 415 -46.22 -6.84 -30.11
CA ASP A 415 -45.26 -5.74 -30.37
C ASP A 415 -45.87 -4.32 -30.23
N LEU A 416 -45.05 -3.32 -29.86
CA LEU A 416 -45.42 -1.90 -29.72
C LEU A 416 -44.48 -0.99 -30.54
N GLU A 417 -45.04 -0.14 -31.42
CA GLU A 417 -44.30 0.80 -32.28
C GLU A 417 -43.98 2.15 -31.57
N GLN A 418 -42.77 2.69 -31.78
CA GLN A 418 -42.49 4.14 -31.74
C GLN A 418 -41.49 4.55 -32.84
N ALA A 419 -41.75 5.74 -33.41
CA ALA A 419 -41.14 6.28 -34.64
C ALA A 419 -39.89 7.15 -34.39
N GLU A 420 -38.99 7.15 -35.39
CA GLU A 420 -37.76 7.92 -35.52
C GLU A 420 -37.96 9.42 -35.87
N SER A 421 -37.00 10.28 -35.51
CA SER A 421 -36.32 11.17 -36.48
C SER A 421 -35.13 11.93 -35.86
N GLU A 422 -34.08 12.05 -36.66
CA GLU A 422 -32.79 12.72 -36.46
C GLU A 422 -32.88 14.25 -36.61
N ASP A 423 -32.06 14.99 -35.85
CA ASP A 423 -31.20 16.10 -36.32
C ASP A 423 -30.60 16.87 -35.12
N GLU A 424 -29.27 16.85 -34.99
CA GLU A 424 -28.49 17.74 -34.11
C GLU A 424 -28.26 19.09 -34.82
N PRO A 425 -28.24 20.24 -34.09
CA PRO A 425 -26.94 20.78 -33.64
C PRO A 425 -27.02 21.61 -32.31
N PRO A 426 -25.98 22.37 -31.95
CA PRO A 426 -25.01 22.12 -30.87
C PRO A 426 -25.37 22.82 -29.54
N VAL A 427 -25.18 22.16 -28.39
CA VAL A 427 -25.53 22.75 -27.08
C VAL A 427 -24.31 23.36 -26.38
N VAL A 428 -24.23 24.68 -26.50
CA VAL A 428 -23.60 25.60 -25.56
C VAL A 428 -24.24 25.42 -24.19
N TYR A 429 -23.44 25.24 -23.13
CA TYR A 429 -23.94 25.19 -21.76
C TYR A 429 -24.46 26.57 -21.32
N ASP A 430 -25.76 26.81 -21.52
CA ASP A 430 -26.49 27.80 -20.73
C ASP A 430 -26.96 27.12 -19.44
N MET A 431 -26.25 27.41 -18.36
CA MET A 431 -26.65 27.08 -17.00
C MET A 431 -27.75 28.05 -16.57
N GLU A 432 -29.01 27.79 -16.90
CA GLU A 432 -30.16 28.37 -16.19
C GLU A 432 -31.44 27.62 -16.59
N VAL A 433 -32.07 26.97 -15.60
CA VAL A 433 -33.34 26.19 -15.59
C VAL A 433 -33.08 24.73 -15.21
N GLY A 434 -33.31 24.42 -13.93
CA GLY A 434 -33.37 23.03 -13.45
C GLY A 434 -34.57 22.29 -14.07
N PRO A 435 -34.53 20.94 -14.12
CA PRO A 435 -35.62 20.16 -14.68
C PRO A 435 -36.92 20.42 -13.90
N VAL A 436 -38.03 20.52 -14.62
CA VAL A 436 -39.37 20.58 -14.02
C VAL A 436 -39.60 19.25 -13.30
N GLU A 437 -39.74 19.30 -11.96
CA GLU A 437 -40.14 18.12 -11.19
C GLU A 437 -41.62 17.81 -11.51
N ASP A 438 -41.88 16.68 -12.16
CA ASP A 438 -43.24 16.19 -12.35
C ASP A 438 -43.91 15.95 -10.98
N GLU A 439 -45.05 16.60 -10.75
CA GLU A 439 -45.83 16.42 -9.53
C GLU A 439 -46.17 14.94 -9.33
N SER A 440 -45.64 14.34 -8.27
CA SER A 440 -46.00 12.96 -7.92
C SER A 440 -47.52 12.82 -7.70
N ILE A 441 -48.08 11.65 -7.98
CA ILE A 441 -49.50 11.31 -7.75
C ILE A 441 -49.95 11.62 -6.31
N ALA A 442 -49.03 11.59 -5.34
CA ALA A 442 -49.30 11.97 -3.96
C ALA A 442 -49.50 13.48 -3.77
N MET A 443 -48.79 14.32 -4.53
CA MET A 443 -48.96 15.78 -4.54
C MET A 443 -50.30 16.17 -5.19
N GLN A 444 -50.66 15.54 -6.31
CA GLN A 444 -51.95 15.74 -6.98
C GLN A 444 -53.13 15.42 -6.06
N ARG A 445 -53.10 14.25 -5.39
CA ARG A 445 -54.15 13.88 -4.41
C ARG A 445 -54.23 14.83 -3.23
N THR A 446 -53.10 15.37 -2.78
CA THR A 446 -53.08 16.31 -1.65
C THR A 446 -53.69 17.66 -2.06
N ARG A 447 -53.48 18.08 -3.32
CA ARG A 447 -54.09 19.26 -3.93
C ARG A 447 -55.59 19.13 -4.11
N GLU A 448 -56.07 18.02 -4.65
CA GLU A 448 -57.51 17.75 -4.81
C GLU A 448 -58.24 17.74 -3.46
N VAL A 449 -57.62 17.16 -2.42
CA VAL A 449 -58.20 17.13 -1.07
C VAL A 449 -58.23 18.52 -0.44
N ALA A 450 -57.22 19.36 -0.69
CA ALA A 450 -57.18 20.74 -0.20
C ALA A 450 -58.24 21.63 -0.88
N GLU A 451 -58.41 21.49 -2.20
CA GLU A 451 -59.45 22.19 -2.97
C GLU A 451 -60.86 21.81 -2.54
N GLN A 452 -61.13 20.52 -2.28
CA GLN A 452 -62.43 20.05 -1.79
C GLN A 452 -62.77 20.57 -0.38
N LEU A 453 -61.78 20.92 0.42
CA LEU A 453 -61.95 21.44 1.78
C LEU A 453 -61.89 22.97 1.85
N GLY A 454 -61.77 23.67 0.70
CA GLY A 454 -61.69 25.13 0.65
C GLY A 454 -60.40 25.69 1.30
N GLY A 455 -59.34 24.90 1.35
CA GLY A 455 -58.03 25.31 1.88
C GLY A 455 -57.06 25.64 0.76
N GLU A 456 -56.41 26.80 0.84
CA GLU A 456 -55.26 27.12 -0.02
C GLU A 456 -54.01 26.34 0.44
N ILE A 457 -53.36 25.63 -0.49
CA ILE A 457 -52.02 25.11 -0.26
C ILE A 457 -51.06 26.28 -0.43
N MET A 458 -50.57 26.85 0.67
CA MET A 458 -49.46 27.80 0.62
C MET A 458 -48.18 27.09 0.16
N LEU A 459 -47.90 27.14 -1.14
CA LEU A 459 -46.59 26.88 -1.73
C LEU A 459 -45.64 28.06 -1.44
N GLU A 460 -45.36 28.34 -0.17
CA GLU A 460 -44.24 29.21 0.20
C GLU A 460 -42.92 28.45 0.06
N GLN A 461 -42.42 28.39 -1.17
CA GLN A 461 -41.01 28.20 -1.53
C GLN A 461 -40.95 28.24 -3.05
N PHE A 462 -40.50 29.36 -3.65
CA PHE A 462 -39.74 29.47 -4.92
C PHE A 462 -39.57 30.92 -5.44
N GLU A 463 -39.98 31.98 -4.71
CA GLU A 463 -39.89 33.37 -5.21
C GLU A 463 -38.67 34.21 -4.75
N GLU A 464 -37.52 33.63 -4.38
CA GLU A 464 -36.32 34.44 -4.05
C GLU A 464 -35.04 34.09 -4.85
N GLU A 465 -35.16 33.44 -6.02
CA GLU A 465 -34.00 33.16 -6.91
C GLU A 465 -33.97 33.99 -8.21
N ALA A 466 -34.77 35.05 -8.32
CA ALA A 466 -34.76 35.94 -9.49
C ALA A 466 -34.64 37.43 -9.13
N ASN A 467 -33.65 37.78 -8.30
CA ASN A 467 -33.22 39.18 -8.18
C ASN A 467 -31.68 39.23 -8.28
N PRO A 468 -31.11 39.85 -9.33
CA PRO A 468 -29.67 40.07 -9.41
C PRO A 468 -29.33 41.26 -8.51
N ASP A 469 -29.13 41.02 -7.22
CA ASP A 469 -28.58 42.02 -6.30
C ASP A 469 -27.05 42.03 -6.39
N ASP A 470 -26.47 43.20 -6.63
CA ASP A 470 -25.03 43.54 -6.63
C ASP A 470 -24.36 43.44 -5.24
N THR A 471 -24.93 42.68 -4.29
CA THR A 471 -24.32 42.41 -2.98
C THR A 471 -23.56 41.08 -2.99
N PRO A 472 -22.42 40.95 -2.29
CA PRO A 472 -21.73 39.66 -2.20
C PRO A 472 -22.71 38.59 -1.69
N ARG A 473 -22.78 37.44 -2.39
CA ARG A 473 -23.77 36.36 -2.15
C ARG A 473 -23.77 35.80 -0.70
N LEU A 474 -22.78 36.14 0.12
CA LEU A 474 -22.53 35.75 1.51
C LEU A 474 -21.87 36.92 2.27
N HIS A 475 -22.09 36.99 3.59
CA HIS A 475 -21.40 37.95 4.46
C HIS A 475 -19.88 37.70 4.48
N PRO A 476 -19.01 38.73 4.46
CA PRO A 476 -17.55 38.57 4.44
C PRO A 476 -16.99 37.69 5.58
N LEU A 477 -17.44 37.91 6.82
CA LEU A 477 -17.09 37.03 7.95
C LEU A 477 -17.54 35.57 7.78
N THR A 478 -18.63 35.32 7.03
CA THR A 478 -19.04 33.95 6.67
C THR A 478 -18.08 33.35 5.66
N VAL A 479 -17.59 34.13 4.69
CA VAL A 479 -16.59 33.71 3.70
C VAL A 479 -15.26 33.41 4.37
N GLU A 480 -14.79 34.30 5.25
CA GLU A 480 -13.55 34.13 6.02
C GLU A 480 -13.61 32.89 6.93
N GLY A 481 -14.79 32.59 7.48
CA GLY A 481 -15.04 31.41 8.31
C GLY A 481 -15.15 30.07 7.55
N LYS A 482 -15.07 30.05 6.21
CA LYS A 482 -15.23 28.81 5.43
C LYS A 482 -14.06 27.85 5.63
N PHE A 483 -14.38 26.62 6.04
CA PHE A 483 -13.39 25.55 6.18
C PHE A 483 -12.97 24.94 4.84
N SER A 484 -13.89 24.83 3.88
CA SER A 484 -13.59 24.21 2.59
C SER A 484 -12.54 25.00 1.80
N THR A 485 -11.82 24.28 0.93
CA THR A 485 -11.04 24.89 -0.16
C THR A 485 -11.96 25.65 -1.12
N ASP A 486 -11.39 26.47 -1.99
CA ASP A 486 -12.10 27.08 -3.11
C ASP A 486 -11.39 26.71 -4.42
N PRO A 487 -11.99 25.87 -5.28
CA PRO A 487 -13.30 25.24 -5.15
C PRO A 487 -13.40 24.23 -3.98
N SER A 488 -14.63 24.00 -3.50
CA SER A 488 -14.89 23.09 -2.36
C SER A 488 -14.56 21.62 -2.62
N THR A 489 -14.49 21.21 -3.88
CA THR A 489 -14.03 19.88 -4.30
C THR A 489 -12.61 20.02 -4.86
N VAL A 490 -11.68 19.24 -4.31
CA VAL A 490 -10.29 19.24 -4.76
C VAL A 490 -10.15 18.43 -6.03
N PHE A 491 -9.59 19.06 -7.05
CA PHE A 491 -9.12 18.39 -8.26
C PHE A 491 -7.62 18.23 -8.13
N LEU A 492 -7.14 16.99 -8.13
CA LEU A 492 -5.71 16.77 -8.04
C LEU A 492 -5.03 17.30 -9.31
N PRO A 493 -3.94 18.06 -9.19
CA PRO A 493 -3.26 18.61 -10.35
C PRO A 493 -2.81 17.51 -11.30
N LYS A 494 -3.04 17.71 -12.60
CA LYS A 494 -2.59 16.80 -13.64
C LYS A 494 -1.07 16.83 -13.79
N ASP A 495 -0.47 18.01 -13.76
CA ASP A 495 0.95 18.15 -14.08
C ASP A 495 1.89 17.75 -12.94
N THR A 496 1.48 17.90 -11.67
CA THR A 496 2.36 17.66 -10.50
C THR A 496 2.02 16.40 -9.70
N VAL A 497 0.79 15.88 -9.80
CA VAL A 497 0.35 14.74 -8.99
C VAL A 497 -0.11 13.59 -9.88
N THR A 498 -1.23 13.75 -10.58
CA THR A 498 -1.88 12.60 -11.23
C THR A 498 -1.17 12.12 -12.50
N GLY A 499 -0.65 13.03 -13.32
CA GLY A 499 0.08 12.70 -14.54
C GLY A 499 1.38 11.95 -14.26
N PRO A 500 2.29 12.49 -13.43
CA PRO A 500 3.52 11.79 -13.05
C PRO A 500 3.25 10.43 -12.37
N ILE A 501 2.26 10.33 -11.47
CA ILE A 501 1.87 9.03 -10.90
C ILE A 501 1.36 8.09 -11.99
N SER A 502 0.54 8.55 -12.94
CA SER A 502 0.10 7.72 -14.06
C SER A 502 1.24 7.20 -14.93
N ILE A 503 2.30 7.98 -15.12
CA ILE A 503 3.51 7.56 -15.84
C ILE A 503 4.26 6.49 -15.05
N ILE A 504 4.48 6.72 -13.75
CA ILE A 504 5.13 5.71 -12.88
C ILE A 504 4.36 4.39 -12.88
N LEU A 505 3.02 4.46 -12.88
CA LEU A 505 2.16 3.27 -12.85
C LEU A 505 1.98 2.62 -14.23
N SER A 506 2.28 3.29 -15.35
CA SER A 506 2.08 2.72 -16.69
C SER A 506 3.06 1.60 -17.03
N ASP A 507 4.20 1.56 -16.35
CA ASP A 507 5.21 0.51 -16.51
C ASP A 507 4.79 -0.82 -15.88
N TYR A 508 3.60 -0.87 -15.26
CA TYR A 508 3.14 -2.00 -14.47
C TYR A 508 1.70 -2.41 -14.81
N SER A 509 1.38 -3.68 -14.59
CA SER A 509 0.03 -4.21 -14.82
C SER A 509 -0.98 -3.57 -13.86
N ASN A 510 -2.04 -2.99 -14.44
CA ASN A 510 -3.15 -2.41 -13.70
C ASN A 510 -3.86 -3.42 -12.80
N LYS A 511 -3.93 -4.69 -13.22
CA LYS A 511 -4.51 -5.79 -12.46
C LYS A 511 -3.67 -6.06 -11.20
N HIS A 512 -2.36 -6.17 -11.35
CA HIS A 512 -1.46 -6.45 -10.22
C HIS A 512 -1.45 -5.30 -9.20
N ILE A 513 -1.48 -4.05 -9.66
CA ILE A 513 -1.60 -2.89 -8.76
C ILE A 513 -2.93 -2.97 -7.98
N ALA A 514 -4.03 -3.33 -8.65
CA ALA A 514 -5.33 -3.46 -8.00
C ALA A 514 -5.35 -4.62 -6.98
N ASP A 515 -4.82 -5.79 -7.34
CA ASP A 515 -4.76 -6.97 -6.49
C ASP A 515 -3.91 -6.72 -5.24
N VAL A 516 -2.74 -6.09 -5.40
CA VAL A 516 -1.89 -5.70 -4.26
C VAL A 516 -2.58 -4.65 -3.40
N ALA A 517 -3.22 -3.64 -4.00
CA ALA A 517 -3.99 -2.64 -3.24
C ALA A 517 -5.14 -3.28 -2.45
N HIS A 518 -5.86 -4.24 -3.04
CA HIS A 518 -6.95 -4.97 -2.37
C HIS A 518 -6.42 -5.84 -1.24
N ARG A 519 -5.33 -6.59 -1.47
CA ARG A 519 -4.68 -7.41 -0.45
C ARG A 519 -4.21 -6.55 0.73
N THR A 520 -3.54 -5.43 0.44
CA THR A 520 -2.91 -4.59 1.46
C THR A 520 -3.93 -3.70 2.18
N PHE A 521 -4.86 -3.05 1.48
CA PHE A 521 -5.79 -2.08 2.07
C PHE A 521 -7.20 -2.61 2.32
N GLY A 522 -7.47 -3.90 2.06
CA GLY A 522 -8.66 -4.61 2.52
C GLY A 522 -9.80 -4.77 1.50
N GLY A 523 -9.60 -5.56 0.46
CA GLY A 523 -10.59 -5.83 -0.59
C GLY A 523 -10.92 -4.59 -1.43
N THR A 524 -11.96 -4.72 -2.26
CA THR A 524 -12.27 -3.80 -3.37
C THR A 524 -12.55 -2.34 -2.99
N ARG A 525 -12.86 -2.05 -1.72
CA ARG A 525 -13.17 -0.69 -1.25
C ARG A 525 -12.06 -0.03 -0.44
N LEU A 526 -10.92 -0.69 -0.32
CA LEU A 526 -9.73 -0.20 0.39
C LEU A 526 -10.04 0.43 1.78
N PRO A 527 -10.85 -0.22 2.66
CA PRO A 527 -11.26 0.30 3.95
C PRO A 527 -10.10 0.61 4.91
N TYR A 528 -8.91 0.06 4.69
CA TYR A 528 -7.68 0.33 5.47
C TYR A 528 -6.73 1.32 4.78
N SER A 529 -7.13 1.93 3.66
CA SER A 529 -6.45 3.11 3.08
C SER A 529 -6.89 4.40 3.81
N THR A 530 -6.72 5.57 3.18
CA THR A 530 -7.32 6.84 3.63
C THR A 530 -8.86 6.82 3.61
N THR A 531 -9.48 5.89 2.89
CA THR A 531 -10.94 5.76 2.80
C THR A 531 -11.56 5.34 4.13
N THR A 532 -12.58 6.09 4.59
CA THR A 532 -13.31 5.74 5.82
C THR A 532 -14.60 4.97 5.50
N PRO A 533 -14.71 3.68 5.87
CA PRO A 533 -15.90 2.89 5.61
C PRO A 533 -17.12 3.42 6.38
N PRO A 534 -18.34 3.22 5.85
CA PRO A 534 -19.54 3.72 6.52
C PRO A 534 -19.77 2.98 7.85
N PRO A 535 -20.31 3.64 8.90
CA PRO A 535 -20.48 3.03 10.23
C PRO A 535 -21.26 1.70 10.25
N ARG A 536 -22.14 1.48 9.26
CA ARG A 536 -22.90 0.24 9.09
C ARG A 536 -22.03 -1.00 8.81
N ALA A 537 -20.84 -0.81 8.24
CA ALA A 537 -19.93 -1.89 7.90
C ALA A 537 -19.30 -2.55 9.14
N GLN A 538 -19.28 -1.85 10.29
CA GLN A 538 -18.70 -2.35 11.56
C GLN A 538 -17.27 -2.90 11.41
N MET A 539 -16.51 -2.35 10.48
CA MET A 539 -15.11 -2.73 10.24
C MET A 539 -14.21 -2.34 11.42
N PRO A 540 -13.15 -3.12 11.69
CA PRO A 540 -12.09 -2.72 12.61
C PRO A 540 -11.49 -1.35 12.21
N GLN A 541 -11.20 -0.52 13.21
CA GLN A 541 -10.55 0.79 13.01
C GLN A 541 -9.04 0.64 13.21
N LEU A 542 -8.38 0.11 12.19
CA LEU A 542 -6.95 -0.18 12.17
C LEU A 542 -6.13 0.99 11.59
N PRO A 543 -4.84 1.10 11.91
CA PRO A 543 -3.91 1.98 11.20
C PRO A 543 -3.81 1.63 9.71
N ILE A 544 -3.28 2.56 8.92
CA ILE A 544 -2.94 2.28 7.52
C ILE A 544 -1.79 1.26 7.50
N PRO A 545 -1.90 0.13 6.78
CA PRO A 545 -0.93 -0.96 6.85
C PRO A 545 0.47 -0.65 6.34
N LEU A 546 0.62 0.29 5.41
CA LEU A 546 1.91 0.73 4.89
C LEU A 546 2.28 2.10 5.47
N ASP A 547 3.46 2.21 6.07
CA ASP A 547 4.03 3.46 6.60
C ASP A 547 5.16 3.96 5.69
N ALA A 548 5.23 5.26 5.39
CA ALA A 548 6.31 5.82 4.58
C ALA A 548 7.71 5.56 5.19
N SER A 549 7.82 5.52 6.52
CA SER A 549 9.06 5.31 7.25
C SER A 549 9.50 3.84 7.34
N GLN A 550 8.70 2.90 6.84
CA GLN A 550 9.04 1.49 6.87
C GLN A 550 10.24 1.18 5.96
N ARG A 551 11.17 0.35 6.43
CA ARG A 551 12.47 0.11 5.77
C ARG A 551 12.34 -0.66 4.45
N HIS A 552 11.33 -1.50 4.33
CA HIS A 552 11.16 -2.38 3.18
C HIS A 552 9.74 -2.25 2.63
N MET A 553 9.64 -2.02 1.32
CA MET A 553 8.43 -2.18 0.53
C MET A 553 8.82 -2.89 -0.74
N THR A 554 7.98 -3.80 -1.21
CA THR A 554 8.08 -4.29 -2.58
C THR A 554 7.75 -3.17 -3.57
N GLU A 555 8.19 -3.33 -4.83
CA GLU A 555 7.85 -2.40 -5.92
C GLU A 555 6.33 -2.22 -6.08
N MET A 556 5.57 -3.31 -5.96
CA MET A 556 4.10 -3.25 -6.06
C MET A 556 3.45 -2.60 -4.83
N GLU A 557 3.95 -2.81 -3.62
CA GLU A 557 3.45 -2.09 -2.44
C GLU A 557 3.72 -0.60 -2.54
N ALA A 558 4.89 -0.21 -3.07
CA ALA A 558 5.21 1.20 -3.31
C ALA A 558 4.30 1.81 -4.40
N ASN A 559 4.00 1.07 -5.47
CA ASN A 559 2.98 1.46 -6.47
C ASN A 559 1.59 1.60 -5.84
N ALA A 560 1.15 0.63 -5.04
CA ALA A 560 -0.12 0.67 -4.35
C ALA A 560 -0.19 1.84 -3.34
N TYR A 561 0.94 2.17 -2.68
CA TYR A 561 1.06 3.32 -1.77
C TYR A 561 0.76 4.63 -2.52
N ILE A 562 1.48 4.91 -3.62
CA ILE A 562 1.26 6.15 -4.39
C ILE A 562 -0.10 6.16 -5.09
N ALA A 563 -0.63 5.01 -5.51
CA ALA A 563 -1.92 4.94 -6.20
C ALA A 563 -3.12 5.11 -5.24
N ALA A 564 -3.06 4.51 -4.05
CA ALA A 564 -4.20 4.47 -3.12
C ALA A 564 -4.14 5.51 -2.00
N LEU A 565 -2.95 5.89 -1.52
CA LEU A 565 -2.81 6.75 -0.34
C LEU A 565 -2.52 8.21 -0.68
N PHE A 566 -1.65 8.48 -1.67
CA PHE A 566 -1.29 9.86 -2.03
C PHE A 566 -2.51 10.73 -2.31
N PRO A 567 -3.56 10.30 -3.06
CA PRO A 567 -4.69 11.17 -3.35
C PRO A 567 -5.44 11.65 -2.09
N GLY A 568 -5.69 10.74 -1.15
CA GLY A 568 -6.35 11.07 0.11
C GLY A 568 -5.46 11.89 1.06
N MET A 569 -4.18 11.52 1.17
CA MET A 569 -3.20 12.25 1.99
C MET A 569 -3.01 13.67 1.47
N TYR A 570 -2.72 13.84 0.18
CA TYR A 570 -2.62 15.14 -0.49
C TYR A 570 -3.84 16.02 -0.18
N THR A 571 -5.05 15.48 -0.39
CA THR A 571 -6.31 16.22 -0.21
C THR A 571 -6.52 16.69 1.23
N SER A 572 -6.31 15.81 2.21
CA SER A 572 -6.49 16.13 3.63
C SER A 572 -5.42 17.11 4.16
N ILE A 573 -4.19 16.98 3.69
CA ILE A 573 -3.09 17.91 4.01
C ILE A 573 -3.35 19.28 3.38
N LEU A 574 -3.72 19.33 2.10
CA LEU A 574 -4.04 20.58 1.39
C LEU A 574 -5.16 21.35 2.10
N SER A 575 -6.25 20.68 2.45
CA SER A 575 -7.36 21.29 3.20
C SER A 575 -6.91 21.87 4.53
N THR A 576 -6.02 21.16 5.24
CA THR A 576 -5.48 21.61 6.53
C THR A 576 -4.52 22.78 6.37
N LEU A 577 -3.64 22.77 5.36
CA LEU A 577 -2.73 23.88 5.06
C LEU A 577 -3.48 25.14 4.65
N VAL A 578 -4.55 25.02 3.86
CA VAL A 578 -5.42 26.15 3.48
C VAL A 578 -6.07 26.76 4.71
N GLU A 579 -6.57 25.94 5.64
CA GLU A 579 -7.11 26.43 6.92
C GLU A 579 -6.03 27.14 7.76
N VAL A 580 -4.82 26.57 7.86
CA VAL A 580 -3.70 27.20 8.57
C VAL A 580 -3.35 28.55 7.94
N ARG A 581 -3.24 28.63 6.61
CA ARG A 581 -2.99 29.88 5.88
C ARG A 581 -4.09 30.92 6.13
N LYS A 582 -5.37 30.51 6.16
CA LYS A 582 -6.49 31.41 6.48
C LYS A 582 -6.41 31.96 7.90
N ARG A 583 -5.96 31.17 8.87
CA ARG A 583 -5.90 31.57 10.29
C ARG A 583 -4.67 32.35 10.69
N LEU A 584 -3.51 32.05 10.10
CA LEU A 584 -2.28 32.79 10.34
C LEU A 584 -2.17 34.03 9.44
N GLY A 585 -2.98 34.08 8.38
CA GLY A 585 -3.03 35.20 7.45
C GLY A 585 -1.98 35.14 6.35
N THR A 586 -2.13 36.02 5.38
CA THR A 586 -1.28 36.12 4.19
C THR A 586 0.17 36.46 4.56
N GLU A 587 0.37 37.39 5.50
CA GLU A 587 1.70 37.86 5.91
C GLU A 587 2.57 36.75 6.49
N TRP A 588 1.98 35.77 7.18
CA TRP A 588 2.72 34.61 7.67
C TRP A 588 3.36 33.82 6.53
N LEU A 589 2.58 33.50 5.49
CA LEU A 589 3.07 32.71 4.36
C LEU A 589 4.07 33.51 3.52
N ARG A 590 3.80 34.80 3.29
CA ARG A 590 4.72 35.70 2.56
C ARG A 590 6.04 35.88 3.29
N GLY A 591 6.00 35.97 4.62
CA GLY A 591 7.19 36.02 5.46
C GLY A 591 8.05 34.75 5.35
N LEU A 592 7.41 33.58 5.26
CA LEU A 592 8.10 32.32 5.00
C LEU A 592 8.73 32.26 3.60
N ILE A 593 8.00 32.70 2.58
CA ILE A 593 8.46 32.74 1.19
C ILE A 593 9.65 33.69 1.01
N SER A 594 9.65 34.81 1.73
CA SER A 594 10.66 35.88 1.60
C SER A 594 11.98 35.58 2.31
N LYS A 595 12.11 34.44 3.01
CA LYS A 595 13.38 34.03 3.63
C LYS A 595 14.44 33.74 2.56
N GLU A 596 15.71 34.02 2.84
CA GLU A 596 16.82 33.81 1.89
C GLU A 596 16.90 32.37 1.37
N ASP A 597 16.67 31.37 2.23
CA ASP A 597 16.65 29.94 1.88
C ASP A 597 15.23 29.41 1.56
N GLY A 598 14.21 30.28 1.58
CA GLY A 598 12.80 29.92 1.52
C GLY A 598 12.31 29.12 2.74
N PRO A 599 11.04 28.63 2.72
CA PRO A 599 10.49 27.83 3.81
C PRO A 599 11.15 26.46 3.90
N HIS A 600 11.45 26.00 5.11
CA HIS A 600 11.89 24.64 5.38
C HIS A 600 10.71 23.77 5.83
N ILE A 601 10.34 22.77 5.02
CA ILE A 601 9.22 21.86 5.32
C ILE A 601 9.69 20.40 5.47
N LEU A 602 9.11 19.70 6.44
CA LEU A 602 9.25 18.25 6.64
C LEU A 602 7.90 17.54 6.42
N ASP A 603 7.88 16.60 5.48
CA ASP A 603 6.86 15.55 5.41
C ASP A 603 7.35 14.33 6.18
N ALA A 604 6.78 14.11 7.36
CA ALA A 604 7.25 13.12 8.32
C ALA A 604 6.72 11.70 8.06
N SER A 605 5.63 11.54 7.29
CA SER A 605 4.96 10.23 7.15
C SER A 605 4.05 10.07 5.93
N ALA A 606 3.92 11.06 5.04
CA ALA A 606 3.07 10.98 3.83
C ALA A 606 3.84 10.50 2.58
N GLY A 607 5.14 10.22 2.69
CA GLY A 607 5.98 9.75 1.59
C GLY A 607 6.17 10.76 0.45
N GLY A 608 5.83 12.04 0.67
CA GLY A 608 5.96 13.11 -0.32
C GLY A 608 4.66 13.82 -0.69
N ALA A 609 3.50 13.20 -0.40
CA ALA A 609 2.19 13.80 -0.68
C ALA A 609 1.98 15.14 0.05
N GLY A 610 2.59 15.32 1.22
CA GLY A 610 2.52 16.58 1.98
C GLY A 610 3.31 17.70 1.33
N ILE A 611 4.46 17.39 0.72
CA ILE A 611 5.27 18.37 0.00
C ILE A 611 4.56 18.84 -1.27
N LEU A 612 3.91 17.93 -2.00
CA LEU A 612 3.10 18.30 -3.17
C LEU A 612 1.99 19.29 -2.79
N ALA A 613 1.24 19.01 -1.72
CA ALA A 613 0.19 19.89 -1.23
C ALA A 613 0.73 21.26 -0.79
N TRP A 614 1.89 21.29 -0.13
CA TRP A 614 2.54 22.52 0.29
C TRP A 614 3.00 23.39 -0.89
N ARG A 615 3.57 22.76 -1.93
CA ARG A 615 4.03 23.47 -3.14
C ARG A 615 2.89 24.14 -3.87
N ASP A 616 1.71 23.54 -3.88
CA ASP A 616 0.52 24.13 -4.49
C ASP A 616 0.01 25.33 -3.68
N VAL A 617 0.09 25.29 -2.34
CA VAL A 617 -0.22 26.45 -1.49
C VAL A 617 0.76 27.59 -1.72
N ILE A 618 2.07 27.31 -1.78
CA ILE A 618 3.08 28.32 -2.12
C ILE A 618 2.84 28.89 -3.51
N ARG A 619 2.59 28.03 -4.51
CA ARG A 619 2.35 28.46 -5.89
C ARG A 619 1.19 29.43 -5.97
N ALA A 620 0.05 29.07 -5.36
CA ALA A 620 -1.14 29.90 -5.37
C ALA A 620 -0.89 31.26 -4.69
N GLU A 621 -0.15 31.29 -3.58
CA GLU A 621 0.22 32.55 -2.93
C GLU A 621 1.18 33.38 -3.78
N TRP A 622 2.18 32.74 -4.39
CA TRP A 622 3.15 33.41 -5.25
C TRP A 622 2.52 34.02 -6.50
N GLU A 623 1.64 33.27 -7.17
CA GLU A 623 0.87 33.76 -8.33
C GLU A 623 -0.01 34.95 -7.95
N SER A 624 -0.51 35.00 -6.71
CA SER A 624 -1.23 36.17 -6.20
C SER A 624 -0.30 37.35 -5.86
N MET A 625 0.93 37.11 -5.43
CA MET A 625 1.92 38.15 -5.11
C MET A 625 2.52 38.79 -6.36
N VAL A 626 2.76 37.99 -7.41
CA VAL A 626 3.41 38.41 -8.65
C VAL A 626 2.57 37.95 -9.85
N PRO A 627 1.46 38.66 -10.17
CA PRO A 627 0.52 38.23 -11.21
C PRO A 627 1.14 38.13 -12.62
N ASP A 628 2.12 39.00 -12.90
CA ASP A 628 2.82 39.05 -14.19
C ASP A 628 3.98 38.03 -14.28
N HIS A 629 4.18 37.18 -13.26
CA HIS A 629 5.23 36.17 -13.26
C HIS A 629 4.97 35.14 -14.37
N PRO A 630 5.93 34.91 -15.29
CA PRO A 630 5.75 33.90 -16.32
C PRO A 630 5.58 32.52 -15.69
N ARG A 631 4.55 31.77 -16.08
CA ARG A 631 4.22 30.44 -15.50
C ARG A 631 5.36 29.42 -15.52
N ALA A 632 6.31 29.57 -16.44
CA ALA A 632 7.47 28.69 -16.57
C ALA A 632 8.70 29.15 -15.76
N SER A 633 8.66 30.35 -15.18
CA SER A 633 9.75 30.84 -14.34
C SER A 633 9.66 30.22 -12.95
N PRO A 634 10.80 29.82 -12.36
CA PRO A 634 10.81 29.20 -11.04
C PRO A 634 10.25 30.17 -9.99
N TYR A 635 9.61 29.62 -8.98
CA TYR A 635 9.16 30.35 -7.79
C TYR A 635 9.81 29.75 -6.54
N PRO A 636 9.99 30.53 -5.46
CA PRO A 636 10.67 30.07 -4.25
C PRO A 636 9.86 28.98 -3.53
N VAL A 637 10.26 27.71 -3.72
CA VAL A 637 9.68 26.55 -3.04
C VAL A 637 10.35 26.23 -1.69
N GLY A 638 11.53 26.81 -1.43
CA GLY A 638 12.34 26.53 -0.25
C GLY A 638 12.96 25.13 -0.24
N ARG A 639 13.35 24.65 0.94
CA ARG A 639 13.92 23.29 1.12
C ARG A 639 12.85 22.33 1.61
N SER A 640 12.71 21.21 0.91
CA SER A 640 11.78 20.13 1.27
C SER A 640 12.54 18.92 1.79
N THR A 641 12.05 18.33 2.87
CA THR A 641 12.54 17.06 3.40
C THR A 641 11.39 16.06 3.52
N VAL A 642 11.60 14.83 3.09
CA VAL A 642 10.60 13.76 3.15
C VAL A 642 11.19 12.56 3.88
N VAL A 643 10.41 11.94 4.75
CA VAL A 643 10.75 10.65 5.36
C VAL A 643 10.24 9.51 4.48
N THR A 644 11.16 8.71 3.94
CA THR A 644 10.90 7.48 3.19
C THR A 644 11.92 6.43 3.57
N GLY A 645 11.48 5.38 4.27
CA GLY A 645 12.37 4.31 4.74
C GLY A 645 12.74 3.32 3.64
N SER A 646 11.81 3.02 2.74
CA SER A 646 11.98 2.08 1.63
C SER A 646 12.58 2.76 0.42
N ASP A 647 13.55 2.11 -0.21
CA ASP A 647 14.15 2.55 -1.48
C ASP A 647 13.11 2.54 -2.61
N ALA A 648 12.22 1.55 -2.67
CA ALA A 648 11.16 1.44 -3.69
C ALA A 648 10.21 2.64 -3.68
N LEU A 649 9.78 3.08 -2.48
CA LEU A 649 8.95 4.27 -2.34
C LEU A 649 9.76 5.55 -2.60
N ARG A 650 11.01 5.62 -2.11
CA ARG A 650 11.89 6.77 -2.32
C ARG A 650 12.14 7.04 -3.79
N MET A 651 12.40 6.00 -4.59
CA MET A 651 12.60 6.14 -6.04
C MET A 651 11.40 6.78 -6.71
N ARG A 652 10.18 6.29 -6.44
CA ARG A 652 8.93 6.87 -6.97
C ARG A 652 8.71 8.30 -6.50
N ALA A 653 8.89 8.56 -5.22
CA ALA A 653 8.72 9.90 -4.67
C ALA A 653 9.73 10.90 -5.25
N SER A 654 10.97 10.46 -5.54
CA SER A 654 12.01 11.31 -6.14
C SER A 654 11.67 11.76 -7.56
N LEU A 655 10.94 10.94 -8.33
CA LEU A 655 10.42 11.31 -9.66
C LEU A 655 9.32 12.39 -9.58
N LEU A 656 8.62 12.49 -8.45
CA LEU A 656 7.55 13.47 -8.22
C LEU A 656 8.07 14.78 -7.59
N LEU A 657 9.23 14.74 -6.96
CA LEU A 657 9.69 15.77 -6.03
C LEU A 657 11.10 16.28 -6.37
N GLU A 658 11.14 17.39 -7.10
CA GLU A 658 12.38 18.14 -7.33
C GLU A 658 12.91 18.76 -6.02
N ASN A 659 14.22 19.04 -5.91
CA ASN A 659 14.84 19.77 -4.80
C ASN A 659 14.43 19.28 -3.39
N THR A 660 14.34 17.97 -3.20
CA THR A 660 13.85 17.34 -1.96
C THR A 660 14.89 16.41 -1.38
N SER A 661 15.15 16.54 -0.07
CA SER A 661 16.01 15.64 0.69
C SER A 661 15.21 14.48 1.26
N PHE A 662 15.66 13.24 1.05
CA PHE A 662 15.00 12.05 1.59
C PHE A 662 15.74 11.55 2.84
N LEU A 663 15.00 11.32 3.91
CA LEU A 663 15.49 10.73 5.16
C LEU A 663 14.92 9.32 5.33
N PRO A 664 15.73 8.29 5.64
CA PRO A 664 15.22 6.94 5.87
C PRO A 664 14.41 6.83 7.16
N ARG A 665 14.66 7.70 8.14
CA ARG A 665 13.94 7.78 9.41
C ARG A 665 14.05 9.18 9.99
N LEU A 666 13.12 9.53 10.87
CA LEU A 666 13.21 10.78 11.62
C LEU A 666 14.46 10.80 12.51
N PRO A 667 15.19 11.93 12.58
CA PRO A 667 16.19 12.15 13.60
C PRO A 667 15.52 12.07 14.98
N ASP A 668 16.19 11.42 15.91
CA ASP A 668 15.71 11.29 17.29
C ASP A 668 16.41 12.35 18.13
N TYR A 669 15.69 13.44 18.45
CA TYR A 669 16.21 14.57 19.22
C TYR A 669 15.84 14.52 20.70
N VAL A 670 14.96 13.59 21.10
CA VAL A 670 14.59 13.38 22.51
C VAL A 670 15.77 12.79 23.26
N HIS A 671 16.48 11.84 22.64
CA HIS A 671 17.60 11.14 23.28
C HIS A 671 18.98 11.71 22.91
N ILE A 672 19.04 12.90 22.29
CA ILE A 672 20.33 13.56 22.00
C ILE A 672 20.85 14.30 23.22
N ARG A 673 22.10 13.99 23.58
CA ARG A 673 22.83 14.69 24.63
C ARG A 673 22.94 16.19 24.34
N GLU A 674 22.57 17.01 25.32
CA GLU A 674 22.68 18.47 25.23
C GLU A 674 24.11 18.97 25.56
N LYS A 675 24.88 18.16 26.29
CA LYS A 675 26.25 18.46 26.73
C LYS A 675 27.19 17.30 26.42
N PRO A 676 28.50 17.56 26.29
CA PRO A 676 29.52 16.49 26.30
C PRO A 676 29.37 15.62 27.55
N THR A 677 29.37 14.30 27.36
CA THR A 677 29.34 13.32 28.46
C THR A 677 30.74 12.83 28.75
N LEU A 678 30.94 12.18 29.90
CA LEU A 678 32.24 11.59 30.27
C LEU A 678 32.74 10.57 29.22
N ASP A 679 31.81 9.92 28.51
CA ASP A 679 32.11 8.93 27.47
C ASP A 679 32.22 9.52 26.04
N ASP A 680 31.80 10.78 25.83
CA ASP A 680 31.84 11.44 24.51
C ASP A 680 32.00 12.96 24.62
N GLU A 681 33.24 13.42 24.42
CA GLU A 681 33.64 14.83 24.50
C GLU A 681 33.23 15.66 23.27
N ARG A 682 32.72 15.04 22.19
CA ARG A 682 32.36 15.77 20.96
C ARG A 682 31.29 16.82 21.23
N ALA A 683 31.27 17.92 20.48
CA ALA A 683 30.19 18.89 20.55
C ALA A 683 28.84 18.23 20.17
N PRO A 684 27.72 18.61 20.82
CA PRO A 684 26.40 18.09 20.45
C PRO A 684 26.10 18.40 18.98
N PRO A 685 25.47 17.46 18.24
CA PRO A 685 25.16 17.67 16.83
C PRO A 685 24.20 18.85 16.66
N LYS A 686 24.40 19.66 15.60
CA LYS A 686 23.49 20.77 15.27
C LYS A 686 22.10 20.20 14.95
N ARG A 687 21.08 20.63 15.69
CA ARG A 687 19.68 20.26 15.45
C ARG A 687 19.17 20.97 14.19
N LYS A 688 18.71 20.20 13.20
CA LYS A 688 17.99 20.74 12.03
C LYS A 688 16.58 21.11 12.48
N GLN A 689 16.13 22.30 12.12
CA GLN A 689 14.80 22.79 12.46
C GLN A 689 13.99 23.03 11.18
N TYR A 690 12.68 22.83 11.29
CA TYR A 690 11.73 22.99 10.20
C TYR A 690 10.68 24.04 10.55
N ASP A 691 10.35 24.90 9.60
CA ASP A 691 9.29 25.90 9.75
C ASP A 691 7.91 25.22 9.75
N ILE A 692 7.77 24.14 8.99
CA ILE A 692 6.51 23.38 8.89
C ILE A 692 6.82 21.90 8.96
N ILE A 693 6.06 21.18 9.78
CA ILE A 693 6.10 19.72 9.85
C ILE A 693 4.68 19.19 9.63
N VAL A 694 4.52 18.28 8.67
CA VAL A 694 3.26 17.57 8.43
C VAL A 694 3.47 16.09 8.71
N ALA A 695 2.66 15.51 9.60
CA ALA A 695 2.72 14.10 9.98
C ALA A 695 1.31 13.48 9.91
N PRO A 696 0.86 13.06 8.72
CA PRO A 696 -0.40 12.33 8.57
C PRO A 696 -0.22 10.85 8.92
N HIS A 697 -1.19 10.26 9.61
CA HIS A 697 -1.31 8.82 9.86
C HIS A 697 -0.13 8.18 10.62
N SER A 698 0.66 8.96 11.38
CA SER A 698 1.84 8.45 12.11
C SER A 698 1.57 7.99 13.54
N LEU A 699 0.39 8.27 14.11
CA LEU A 699 0.15 8.11 15.56
C LEU A 699 -0.64 6.84 15.90
N LEU A 700 -1.58 6.45 15.04
CA LEU A 700 -2.48 5.33 15.29
C LEU A 700 -1.75 3.98 15.22
N GLY A 701 -0.68 3.88 14.43
CA GLY A 701 0.15 2.68 14.32
C GLY A 701 1.02 2.40 15.55
N ILE A 702 1.25 3.40 16.40
CA ILE A 702 2.02 3.26 17.63
C ILE A 702 1.09 2.72 18.72
N GLU A 703 1.33 1.52 19.25
CA GLU A 703 0.43 0.90 20.22
C GLU A 703 0.49 1.57 21.59
N GLU A 704 1.70 1.80 22.10
CA GLU A 704 1.95 2.32 23.43
C GLU A 704 1.82 3.85 23.50
N GLU A 705 1.07 4.31 24.50
CA GLU A 705 0.80 5.74 24.69
C GLU A 705 2.06 6.56 24.99
N PHE A 706 3.07 5.97 25.65
CA PHE A 706 4.32 6.69 25.94
C PHE A 706 5.16 6.89 24.69
N LEU A 707 5.26 5.87 23.81
CA LEU A 707 5.93 6.00 22.51
C LEU A 707 5.24 7.02 21.61
N ARG A 708 3.89 7.08 21.65
CA ARG A 708 3.14 8.10 20.92
C ARG A 708 3.48 9.50 21.40
N LYS A 709 3.60 9.71 22.72
CA LYS A 709 3.99 11.00 23.31
C LYS A 709 5.42 11.37 22.94
N GLU A 710 6.34 10.41 23.02
CA GLU A 710 7.74 10.58 22.62
C GLU A 710 7.86 10.94 21.14
N HIS A 711 7.07 10.30 20.26
CA HIS A 711 7.02 10.64 18.84
C HIS A 711 6.55 12.10 18.61
N VAL A 712 5.49 12.53 19.29
CA VAL A 712 5.02 13.93 19.23
C VAL A 712 6.05 14.91 19.79
N GLU A 713 6.74 14.54 20.87
CA GLU A 713 7.82 15.34 21.47
C GLU A 713 9.02 15.47 20.53
N ASN A 714 9.39 14.39 19.84
CA ASN A 714 10.45 14.42 18.84
C ASN A 714 10.10 15.34 17.66
N LEU A 715 8.86 15.27 17.15
CA LEU A 715 8.37 16.20 16.12
C LEU A 715 8.38 17.65 16.61
N TRP A 716 8.01 17.90 17.87
CA TRP A 716 8.09 19.23 18.48
C TRP A 716 9.53 19.74 18.53
N ASN A 717 10.49 18.89 18.89
CA ASN A 717 11.92 19.25 18.96
C ASN A 717 12.55 19.51 17.58
N LEU A 718 12.01 18.94 16.51
CA LEU A 718 12.37 19.22 15.12
C LEU A 718 11.74 20.52 14.61
N LEU A 719 10.73 21.05 15.29
CA LEU A 719 10.01 22.26 14.88
C LEU A 719 10.78 23.52 15.28
N ASN A 720 10.82 24.50 14.36
CA ASN A 720 11.41 25.81 14.60
C ASN A 720 10.76 26.45 15.85
N PRO A 721 11.55 26.77 16.90
CA PRO A 721 11.04 27.38 18.12
C PRO A 721 10.51 28.79 17.90
N ASP A 722 10.85 29.46 16.80
CA ASP A 722 10.48 30.85 16.51
C ASP A 722 9.33 30.92 15.47
N GLY A 723 8.20 30.27 15.76
CA GLY A 723 6.99 30.38 14.95
C GLY A 723 6.69 29.20 14.03
N GLY A 724 7.39 28.07 14.17
CA GLY A 724 7.14 26.87 13.37
C GLY A 724 5.75 26.26 13.60
N VAL A 725 5.19 25.61 12.58
CA VAL A 725 3.85 24.99 12.60
C VAL A 725 3.93 23.47 12.47
N LEU A 726 3.42 22.75 13.46
CA LEU A 726 3.26 21.28 13.44
C LEU A 726 1.82 20.91 13.12
N ILE A 727 1.64 20.06 12.11
CA ILE A 727 0.35 19.56 11.66
C ILE A 727 0.32 18.03 11.81
N LEU A 728 -0.56 17.54 12.67
CA LEU A 728 -0.81 16.11 12.86
C LEU A 728 -2.18 15.76 12.28
N LEU A 729 -2.27 14.70 11.49
CA LEU A 729 -3.53 14.23 10.92
C LEU A 729 -3.70 12.73 11.16
N GLU A 730 -4.93 12.30 11.37
CA GLU A 730 -5.31 10.89 11.41
C GLU A 730 -6.62 10.65 10.69
N LYS A 731 -6.90 9.38 10.42
CA LYS A 731 -8.14 8.98 9.76
C LYS A 731 -9.36 9.34 10.60
N GLY A 732 -10.41 9.83 9.95
CA GLY A 732 -11.61 10.43 10.55
C GLY A 732 -12.60 9.41 11.11
N HIS A 733 -12.12 8.53 11.98
CA HIS A 733 -12.91 7.61 12.78
C HIS A 733 -12.55 7.75 14.27
N GLN A 734 -13.22 7.00 15.13
CA GLN A 734 -13.07 7.14 16.58
C GLN A 734 -11.61 6.98 17.04
N LYS A 735 -10.92 5.93 16.59
CA LYS A 735 -9.52 5.66 16.97
C LYS A 735 -8.53 6.74 16.50
N GLY A 736 -8.66 7.25 15.27
CA GLY A 736 -7.82 8.34 14.77
C GLY A 736 -8.08 9.65 15.52
N PHE A 737 -9.34 9.95 15.85
CA PHE A 737 -9.65 11.07 16.75
C PHE A 737 -9.03 10.90 18.15
N GLU A 738 -9.07 9.69 18.73
CA GLU A 738 -8.45 9.43 20.03
C GLU A 738 -6.93 9.69 20.02
N ALA A 739 -6.24 9.30 18.95
CA ALA A 739 -4.80 9.57 18.78
C ALA A 739 -4.50 11.08 18.70
N ILE A 740 -5.23 11.83 17.87
CA ILE A 740 -5.06 13.28 17.71
C ILE A 740 -5.44 14.05 18.97
N ALA A 741 -6.54 13.66 19.64
CA ALA A 741 -6.96 14.28 20.88
C ALA A 741 -6.00 14.00 22.04
N GLY A 742 -5.38 12.81 22.06
CA GLY A 742 -4.30 12.47 22.98
C GLY A 742 -3.06 13.34 22.76
N ALA A 743 -2.61 13.50 21.51
CA ALA A 743 -1.52 14.40 21.14
C ALA A 743 -1.82 15.85 21.53
N ARG A 744 -3.04 16.35 21.25
CA ARG A 744 -3.51 17.68 21.67
C ARG A 744 -3.43 17.85 23.19
N GLU A 745 -3.92 16.88 23.96
CA GLU A 745 -3.89 16.95 25.42
C GLU A 745 -2.45 16.97 25.96
N MET A 746 -1.55 16.14 25.39
CA MET A 746 -0.13 16.14 25.74
C MET A 746 0.52 17.50 25.45
N ILE A 747 0.34 18.06 24.26
CA ILE A 747 0.91 19.35 23.85
C ILE A 747 0.49 20.45 24.82
N LEU A 748 -0.80 20.55 25.16
CA LEU A 748 -1.30 21.56 26.11
C LEU A 748 -0.83 21.32 27.56
N LYS A 749 -0.67 20.06 27.97
CA LYS A 749 -0.24 19.74 29.33
C LYS A 749 1.25 19.94 29.56
N ARG A 750 2.10 19.74 28.54
CA ARG A 750 3.56 19.71 28.69
C ARG A 750 4.32 20.77 27.92
N LEU A 751 3.87 21.13 26.72
CA LEU A 751 4.70 21.91 25.78
C LEU A 751 4.23 23.36 25.66
N VAL A 752 2.94 23.58 25.43
CA VAL A 752 2.38 24.91 25.14
C VAL A 752 1.75 25.53 26.39
N SER A 753 2.16 26.75 26.69
CA SER A 753 1.52 27.57 27.72
C SER A 753 0.10 27.98 27.30
N SER A 754 -0.86 27.74 28.18
CA SER A 754 -2.25 28.19 28.02
C SER A 754 -2.68 29.07 29.19
N PRO A 755 -3.71 29.92 29.03
CA PRO A 755 -4.28 30.67 30.15
C PRO A 755 -4.58 29.72 31.33
N GLY A 756 -4.05 30.03 32.51
CA GLY A 756 -4.22 29.21 33.71
C GLY A 756 -3.37 27.94 33.79
N SER A 757 -2.50 27.65 32.81
CA SER A 757 -1.58 26.51 32.85
C SER A 757 -0.25 26.81 32.15
N THR A 758 0.64 27.47 32.89
CA THR A 758 1.97 27.93 32.44
C THR A 758 3.11 27.00 32.83
N GLU A 759 2.90 26.12 33.80
CA GLU A 759 3.88 25.18 34.32
C GLU A 759 3.26 23.78 34.48
N TYR A 760 4.10 22.76 34.58
CA TYR A 760 3.70 21.42 34.98
C TYR A 760 4.76 20.76 35.87
N THR A 761 4.33 19.84 36.72
CA THR A 761 5.22 19.09 37.62
C THR A 761 5.72 17.83 36.94
N ASN A 762 7.04 17.63 36.93
CA ASN A 762 7.64 16.41 36.42
C ASN A 762 7.58 15.31 37.50
N PHE A 763 6.69 14.33 37.33
CA PHE A 763 6.67 13.13 38.17
C PHE A 763 7.68 12.11 37.63
N THR A 764 8.97 12.34 37.84
CA THR A 764 9.98 11.29 37.70
C THR A 764 9.95 10.35 38.90
N GLU A 765 10.19 9.05 38.72
CA GLU A 765 10.17 8.02 39.78
C GLU A 765 11.27 8.18 40.87
N SER A 766 12.00 9.30 40.88
CA SER A 766 13.02 9.61 41.87
C SER A 766 12.45 10.60 42.90
N PRO A 767 12.43 10.26 44.21
CA PRO A 767 11.79 11.05 45.26
C PRO A 767 12.61 12.28 45.69
N ILE A 768 13.36 12.89 44.78
CA ILE A 768 14.28 13.99 45.07
C ILE A 768 13.92 15.15 44.12
N GLU A 769 13.08 16.04 44.66
CA GLU A 769 12.66 17.35 44.13
C GLU A 769 11.60 17.35 43.01
N ASP A 770 10.40 17.83 43.33
CA ASP A 770 9.35 18.23 42.39
C ASP A 770 9.88 19.40 41.53
N SER A 771 10.51 19.10 40.40
CA SER A 771 10.94 20.13 39.45
C SER A 771 9.72 20.62 38.64
N HIS A 772 9.40 21.89 38.82
CA HIS A 772 8.42 22.61 38.00
C HIS A 772 9.07 22.99 36.66
N ILE A 773 8.47 22.56 35.54
CA ILE A 773 8.93 22.91 34.20
C ILE A 773 8.00 23.97 33.62
N GLU A 774 8.59 25.08 33.20
CA GLU A 774 7.89 26.15 32.47
C GLU A 774 7.57 25.69 31.04
N LYS A 775 6.35 25.96 30.59
CA LYS A 775 5.93 25.67 29.23
C LYS A 775 6.33 26.79 28.28
N GLU A 776 6.55 26.44 27.03
CA GLU A 776 6.92 27.39 25.98
C GLU A 776 5.72 28.24 25.52
N PRO A 777 5.94 29.44 24.98
CA PRO A 777 4.91 30.16 24.23
C PRO A 777 4.50 29.35 22.99
N GLY A 778 3.21 29.35 22.67
CA GLY A 778 2.66 28.64 21.53
C GLY A 778 1.14 28.67 21.53
N MET A 779 0.54 28.19 20.43
CA MET A 779 -0.92 28.13 20.33
C MET A 779 -1.41 27.07 19.33
N ILE A 780 -2.60 26.55 19.57
CA ILE A 780 -3.38 25.80 18.59
C ILE A 780 -3.90 26.77 17.54
N VAL A 781 -3.47 26.58 16.31
CA VAL A 781 -3.92 27.34 15.15
C VAL A 781 -5.29 26.80 14.70
N ALA A 782 -5.41 25.49 14.51
CA ALA A 782 -6.62 24.82 14.00
C ALA A 782 -6.70 23.37 14.49
N PRO A 783 -7.86 22.69 14.42
CA PRO A 783 -9.19 23.20 14.11
C PRO A 783 -9.84 23.92 15.30
N CYS A 784 -9.41 23.61 16.53
CA CYS A 784 -10.00 24.14 17.75
C CYS A 784 -9.79 25.66 17.85
N THR A 785 -10.80 26.37 18.34
CA THR A 785 -10.74 27.81 18.65
C THR A 785 -10.55 28.06 20.16
N ASN A 786 -10.11 27.03 20.88
CA ASN A 786 -9.85 27.08 22.31
C ASN A 786 -8.65 26.20 22.69
N HIS A 787 -8.05 26.53 23.82
CA HIS A 787 -6.90 25.84 24.40
C HIS A 787 -7.26 25.08 25.68
N GLU A 788 -8.56 24.92 25.95
CA GLU A 788 -9.08 24.11 27.04
C GLU A 788 -9.01 22.61 26.72
N LYS A 789 -9.32 21.75 27.68
CA LYS A 789 -9.48 20.31 27.41
C LYS A 789 -10.60 20.10 26.38
N CYS A 790 -10.33 19.26 25.36
CA CYS A 790 -11.32 19.01 24.31
C CYS A 790 -12.59 18.36 24.90
N PRO A 791 -13.79 18.96 24.71
CA PRO A 791 -15.02 18.44 25.31
C PRO A 791 -15.46 17.08 24.75
N MET A 792 -14.97 16.71 23.57
CA MET A 792 -15.19 15.37 22.97
C MET A 792 -14.18 14.32 23.44
N PHE A 793 -13.20 14.67 24.27
CA PHE A 793 -12.12 13.80 24.77
C PHE A 793 -12.01 13.82 26.30
N ASN A 794 -13.15 13.78 27.01
CA ASN A 794 -13.12 13.75 28.47
C ASN A 794 -12.58 12.44 29.04
N THR A 795 -12.85 11.33 28.36
CA THR A 795 -12.38 9.98 28.71
C THR A 795 -11.20 9.61 27.81
N PRO A 796 -9.94 9.64 28.30
CA PRO A 796 -8.78 9.32 27.48
C PRO A 796 -8.73 7.83 27.13
N GLY A 797 -8.23 7.48 25.95
CA GLY A 797 -8.08 6.10 25.50
C GLY A 797 -9.38 5.46 24.98
N HIS A 798 -9.30 4.17 24.68
CA HIS A 798 -10.36 3.43 24.00
C HIS A 798 -11.67 3.42 24.80
N SER A 799 -12.68 4.10 24.28
CA SER A 799 -14.01 4.17 24.91
C SER A 799 -15.00 3.32 24.12
N LYS A 800 -15.57 2.27 24.74
CA LYS A 800 -16.62 1.49 24.08
C LYS A 800 -17.88 2.34 23.92
N GLY A 801 -18.40 2.41 22.69
CA GLY A 801 -19.66 3.10 22.39
C GLY A 801 -19.59 4.61 22.19
N ARG A 802 -18.40 5.20 22.01
CA ARG A 802 -18.27 6.61 21.59
C ARG A 802 -18.91 6.80 20.21
N LYS A 803 -19.82 7.76 20.11
CA LYS A 803 -20.45 8.14 18.84
C LYS A 803 -20.11 9.54 18.41
N ASP A 804 -19.76 10.38 19.37
CA ASP A 804 -19.44 11.78 19.18
C ASP A 804 -17.91 11.94 19.27
N TYR A 805 -17.30 12.34 18.16
CA TYR A 805 -15.87 12.60 18.02
C TYR A 805 -15.65 13.68 16.94
N CYS A 806 -14.59 14.47 17.09
CA CYS A 806 -14.32 15.59 16.19
C CYS A 806 -13.53 15.12 14.96
N HIS A 807 -14.10 15.30 13.78
CA HIS A 807 -13.47 15.01 12.50
C HIS A 807 -13.99 15.98 11.44
N PHE A 808 -13.35 15.98 10.28
CA PHE A 808 -13.67 16.80 9.13
C PHE A 808 -13.67 15.93 7.88
N GLN A 809 -14.15 16.50 6.78
CA GLN A 809 -14.11 15.83 5.49
C GLN A 809 -13.73 16.81 4.39
N GLN A 810 -12.98 16.32 3.41
CA GLN A 810 -12.66 17.05 2.19
C GLN A 810 -13.01 16.17 1.00
N ARG A 811 -13.73 16.73 0.03
CA ARG A 811 -14.07 16.02 -1.20
C ARG A 811 -12.92 16.15 -2.20
N TYR A 812 -12.59 15.05 -2.89
CA TYR A 812 -11.75 15.09 -4.08
C TYR A 812 -12.31 14.20 -5.19
N ILE A 813 -11.92 14.51 -6.43
CA ILE A 813 -12.18 13.64 -7.58
C ILE A 813 -11.08 12.59 -7.66
N ARG A 814 -11.47 11.31 -7.67
CA ARG A 814 -10.54 10.20 -7.78
C ARG A 814 -9.84 10.24 -9.13
N PRO A 815 -8.50 10.09 -9.17
CA PRO A 815 -7.79 9.94 -10.44
C PRO A 815 -8.13 8.61 -11.11
N SER A 816 -7.88 8.52 -12.42
CA SER A 816 -8.23 7.35 -13.25
C SER A 816 -7.64 6.05 -12.70
N PHE A 817 -6.38 6.05 -12.27
CA PHE A 817 -5.74 4.87 -11.68
C PHE A 817 -6.47 4.38 -10.41
N LEU A 818 -6.90 5.29 -9.54
CA LEU A 818 -7.63 4.93 -8.32
C LEU A 818 -9.07 4.47 -8.62
N GLN A 819 -9.71 5.05 -9.64
CA GLN A 819 -11.01 4.58 -10.11
C GLN A 819 -10.93 3.14 -10.61
N ARG A 820 -9.89 2.81 -11.39
CA ARG A 820 -9.62 1.46 -11.89
C ARG A 820 -9.40 0.46 -10.75
N ILE A 821 -8.56 0.82 -9.77
CA ILE A 821 -8.32 -0.03 -8.59
C ILE A 821 -9.63 -0.32 -7.84
N LEU A 822 -10.51 0.67 -7.68
CA LEU A 822 -11.76 0.51 -6.94
C LEU A 822 -12.89 -0.13 -7.76
N GLY A 823 -12.71 -0.32 -9.07
CA GLY A 823 -13.79 -0.70 -9.99
C GLY A 823 -14.95 0.31 -10.00
N ALA A 824 -14.64 1.61 -9.82
CA ALA A 824 -15.66 2.64 -9.74
C ALA A 824 -16.17 3.03 -11.14
N LYS A 825 -17.44 2.71 -11.45
CA LYS A 825 -18.11 3.08 -12.70
C LYS A 825 -18.91 4.40 -12.60
N ASP A 826 -19.70 4.57 -11.52
CA ASP A 826 -20.69 5.66 -11.45
C ASP A 826 -20.29 6.84 -10.54
N ARG A 827 -19.39 6.61 -9.57
CA ARG A 827 -19.07 7.61 -8.54
C ARG A 827 -17.58 7.92 -8.49
N ASN A 828 -17.20 9.00 -9.15
CA ASN A 828 -15.80 9.40 -9.31
C ASN A 828 -15.25 10.30 -8.20
N HIS A 829 -16.02 10.52 -7.12
CA HIS A 829 -15.59 11.35 -6.00
C HIS A 829 -15.57 10.59 -4.67
N GLU A 830 -14.71 11.07 -3.78
CA GLU A 830 -14.56 10.59 -2.41
C GLU A 830 -14.51 11.74 -1.42
N ASP A 831 -15.18 11.55 -0.28
CA ASP A 831 -15.07 12.45 0.87
C ASP A 831 -14.06 11.81 1.85
N VAL A 832 -12.78 12.22 1.77
CA VAL A 832 -11.76 11.76 2.72
C VAL A 832 -12.07 12.35 4.08
N LYS A 833 -12.14 11.51 5.11
CA LYS A 833 -12.45 11.91 6.48
C LYS A 833 -11.20 11.86 7.33
N PHE A 834 -10.95 12.92 8.10
CA PHE A 834 -9.74 13.05 8.92
C PHE A 834 -10.00 13.85 10.20
N SER A 835 -9.24 13.54 11.24
CA SER A 835 -9.11 14.36 12.44
C SER A 835 -7.73 14.96 12.43
N TYR A 836 -7.57 16.22 12.81
CA TYR A 836 -6.26 16.88 12.78
C TYR A 836 -6.09 17.89 13.90
N ILE A 837 -4.85 18.31 14.10
CA ILE A 837 -4.48 19.48 14.89
C ILE A 837 -3.29 20.18 14.23
N ALA A 838 -3.32 21.51 14.20
CA ALA A 838 -2.23 22.37 13.81
C ALA A 838 -1.85 23.27 15.00
N VAL A 839 -0.57 23.27 15.38
CA VAL A 839 -0.05 24.01 16.54
C VAL A 839 1.16 24.83 16.10
N GLN A 840 1.24 26.07 16.54
CA GLN A 840 2.39 26.95 16.35
C GLN A 840 3.23 27.00 17.63
N ARG A 841 4.55 26.85 17.49
CA ARG A 841 5.55 26.95 18.57
C ARG A 841 6.15 28.35 18.60
N GLY A 842 6.50 28.85 19.78
CA GLY A 842 7.18 30.14 19.97
C GLY A 842 6.28 31.37 19.94
N VAL A 843 5.22 31.33 19.15
CA VAL A 843 4.32 32.47 18.92
C VAL A 843 2.94 32.17 19.48
N ASP A 844 2.40 33.15 20.20
CA ASP A 844 1.04 33.11 20.73
C ASP A 844 0.30 34.38 20.29
N LEU A 845 -0.55 34.24 19.26
CA LEU A 845 -1.37 35.34 18.73
C LEU A 845 -2.36 35.89 19.76
N ARG A 846 -2.72 35.12 20.79
CA ARG A 846 -3.56 35.62 21.89
C ARG A 846 -2.86 36.70 22.69
N LYS A 847 -1.54 36.61 22.83
CA LYS A 847 -0.73 37.61 23.54
C LYS A 847 -0.35 38.77 22.62
N THR A 848 0.02 38.48 21.37
CA THR A 848 0.54 39.50 20.45
C THR A 848 -0.56 40.31 19.76
N GLN A 849 -1.71 39.71 19.46
CA GLN A 849 -2.85 40.37 18.80
C GLN A 849 -4.07 40.54 19.73
N GLY A 850 -3.95 40.20 21.03
CA GLY A 850 -5.04 40.39 22.00
C GLY A 850 -6.28 39.51 21.76
N ILE A 851 -6.14 38.36 21.11
CA ILE A 851 -7.28 37.48 20.77
C ILE A 851 -7.96 36.96 22.05
N VAL A 852 -9.22 37.35 22.24
CA VAL A 852 -10.05 36.89 23.36
C VAL A 852 -10.60 35.49 23.08
N GLN A 853 -10.47 34.60 24.07
CA GLN A 853 -11.06 33.25 24.08
C GLN A 853 -11.88 33.04 25.36
N GLY A 854 -12.61 31.92 25.44
CA GLY A 854 -13.36 31.58 26.63
C GLY A 854 -14.85 31.96 26.57
N PRO A 855 -15.51 32.11 27.73
CA PRO A 855 -16.93 32.46 27.82
C PRO A 855 -17.26 33.80 27.16
N GLU A 856 -16.43 34.82 27.33
CA GLU A 856 -16.64 36.16 26.77
C GLU A 856 -16.72 36.13 25.23
N ALA A 857 -15.73 35.52 24.58
CA ALA A 857 -15.75 35.33 23.13
C ALA A 857 -16.97 34.51 22.65
N THR A 858 -17.43 33.56 23.49
CA THR A 858 -18.63 32.76 23.17
C THR A 858 -19.90 33.59 23.24
N GLU A 859 -20.04 34.49 24.22
CA GLU A 859 -21.17 35.42 24.30
C GLU A 859 -21.16 36.41 23.14
N ALA A 860 -19.99 36.99 22.81
CA ALA A 860 -19.85 37.91 21.68
C ALA A 860 -20.21 37.24 20.35
N ALA A 861 -19.72 36.03 20.09
CA ALA A 861 -20.09 35.28 18.89
C ALA A 861 -21.57 34.84 18.87
N PHE A 862 -22.21 34.68 20.02
CA PHE A 862 -23.65 34.38 20.11
C PHE A 862 -24.51 35.61 19.81
N ALA A 863 -24.11 36.79 20.30
CA ALA A 863 -24.71 38.06 19.96
C ALA A 863 -24.61 38.33 18.45
N GLY A 864 -23.46 37.95 17.86
CA GLY A 864 -23.19 38.06 16.43
C GLY A 864 -22.37 39.29 16.08
N TYR A 865 -21.65 39.20 14.97
CA TYR A 865 -20.78 40.24 14.41
C TYR A 865 -21.33 40.77 13.08
N GLU A 866 -22.63 40.67 12.86
CA GLU A 866 -23.29 41.06 11.61
C GLU A 866 -23.08 42.55 11.31
N ASP A 867 -23.20 43.41 12.32
CA ASP A 867 -23.12 44.86 12.15
C ASP A 867 -21.67 45.40 12.03
N LEU A 868 -20.65 44.61 12.40
CA LEU A 868 -19.24 45.07 12.42
C LEU A 868 -18.72 45.45 11.03
N HIS A 869 -19.23 44.82 9.97
CA HIS A 869 -18.78 45.10 8.61
C HIS A 869 -19.54 46.29 8.01
N ASP A 870 -20.83 46.41 8.33
CA ASP A 870 -21.68 47.48 7.81
C ASP A 870 -21.23 48.84 8.39
N THR A 871 -20.81 48.91 9.67
CA THR A 871 -20.24 50.13 10.26
C THR A 871 -18.89 50.55 9.64
N ALA A 872 -18.06 49.59 9.23
CA ALA A 872 -16.77 49.89 8.59
C ALA A 872 -16.94 50.45 7.17
N ILE A 873 -17.97 49.98 6.44
CA ILE A 873 -18.34 50.52 5.13
C ILE A 873 -18.94 51.94 5.28
N GLU A 874 -19.84 52.15 6.24
CA GLU A 874 -20.42 53.48 6.51
C GLU A 874 -19.35 54.52 6.89
N GLU A 875 -18.33 54.13 7.66
CA GLU A 875 -17.18 55.00 7.99
C GLU A 875 -16.28 55.29 6.79
N MET A 876 -16.08 54.33 5.87
CA MET A 876 -15.36 54.55 4.61
C MET A 876 -16.14 55.47 3.65
N GLU A 877 -17.43 55.24 3.46
CA GLU A 877 -18.29 56.04 2.57
C GLU A 877 -18.44 57.50 3.08
N ALA A 878 -18.50 57.70 4.40
CA ALA A 878 -18.51 59.04 4.99
C ALA A 878 -17.18 59.80 4.84
N SER A 879 -16.07 59.09 4.64
CA SER A 879 -14.75 59.68 4.39
C SER A 879 -14.53 60.08 2.93
N ASP A 880 -15.18 59.39 1.97
CA ASP A 880 -15.10 59.68 0.54
C ASP A 880 -15.93 60.92 0.10
N GLU A 881 -16.95 61.32 0.88
CA GLU A 881 -17.68 62.58 0.64
C GLU A 881 -16.90 63.84 1.08
N ALA A 882 -15.77 63.66 1.78
CA ALA A 882 -14.90 64.75 2.22
C ALA A 882 -13.50 64.65 1.57
N THR A 883 -13.35 65.36 0.45
CA THR A 883 -12.09 65.75 -0.24
C THR A 883 -11.51 64.77 -1.27
N GLY A 884 -11.55 65.17 -2.54
CA GLY A 884 -10.81 64.53 -3.62
C GLY A 884 -9.29 64.72 -3.46
N SER A 885 -8.63 63.69 -2.95
CA SER A 885 -7.19 63.46 -3.08
C SER A 885 -6.94 61.95 -3.08
N GLN A 886 -5.97 61.52 -3.89
CA GLN A 886 -5.69 60.14 -4.33
C GLN A 886 -5.76 59.06 -3.23
N PRO A 887 -6.24 57.83 -3.55
CA PRO A 887 -6.22 56.73 -2.61
C PRO A 887 -4.83 56.08 -2.61
N GLU A 888 -4.00 56.43 -1.62
CA GLU A 888 -3.01 55.47 -1.14
C GLU A 888 -3.78 54.43 -0.32
N ALA A 889 -3.60 53.16 -0.66
CA ALA A 889 -4.30 52.04 -0.05
C ALA A 889 -3.99 51.92 1.44
N SER A 890 -4.83 52.51 2.29
CA SER A 890 -4.77 52.32 3.74
C SER A 890 -5.56 51.06 4.13
N GLU A 891 -4.85 49.95 4.33
CA GLU A 891 -5.32 48.68 4.91
C GLU A 891 -5.75 48.79 6.40
N GLN A 892 -6.01 50.00 6.92
CA GLN A 892 -6.11 50.30 8.35
C GLN A 892 -7.51 50.80 8.75
N ALA A 893 -8.54 49.98 8.51
CA ALA A 893 -9.85 50.15 9.14
C ALA A 893 -10.54 48.78 9.33
N ARG A 894 -9.89 47.87 10.06
CA ARG A 894 -10.58 46.71 10.67
C ARG A 894 -10.88 47.08 12.13
N PRO A 895 -12.08 46.79 12.68
CA PRO A 895 -12.31 46.97 14.10
C PRO A 895 -11.23 46.20 14.88
N GLU A 896 -10.51 46.88 15.77
CA GLU A 896 -9.24 46.45 16.42
C GLU A 896 -9.34 45.15 17.26
N THR A 897 -10.47 44.44 17.27
CA THR A 897 -10.79 43.36 18.24
C THR A 897 -11.34 42.07 17.65
N PHE A 898 -11.59 41.96 16.33
CA PHE A 898 -12.17 40.75 15.74
C PHE A 898 -11.09 39.82 15.13
N HIS A 899 -11.14 38.53 15.49
CA HIS A 899 -10.30 37.49 14.90
C HIS A 899 -11.07 36.17 14.81
N THR A 900 -10.91 35.38 13.75
CA THR A 900 -11.67 34.13 13.51
C THR A 900 -11.54 33.08 14.62
N LEU A 901 -10.45 33.11 15.38
CA LEU A 901 -10.25 32.29 16.59
C LEU A 901 -11.19 32.60 17.76
N SER A 902 -11.92 33.71 17.74
CA SER A 902 -13.00 34.01 18.69
C SER A 902 -14.34 33.40 18.28
N LEU A 903 -14.42 32.74 17.12
CA LEU A 903 -15.64 32.15 16.60
C LEU A 903 -15.86 30.69 17.06
N PRO A 904 -17.13 30.26 17.23
CA PRO A 904 -17.46 28.86 17.39
C PRO A 904 -17.29 28.09 16.06
N ARG A 905 -16.85 26.83 16.16
CA ARG A 905 -16.68 25.92 15.03
C ARG A 905 -17.85 24.94 14.90
N ILE A 906 -18.42 24.83 13.71
CA ILE A 906 -19.44 23.82 13.38
C ILE A 906 -18.78 22.44 13.42
N VAL A 907 -19.17 21.60 14.39
CA VAL A 907 -18.59 20.26 14.59
C VAL A 907 -19.48 19.11 14.08
N TYR A 908 -20.65 19.41 13.53
CA TYR A 908 -21.51 18.44 12.82
C TYR A 908 -22.20 19.07 11.61
N PRO A 909 -22.65 18.26 10.62
CA PRO A 909 -23.47 18.75 9.50
C PRO A 909 -24.67 19.57 9.98
N PRO A 910 -24.83 20.83 9.52
CA PRO A 910 -25.96 21.69 9.90
C PRO A 910 -27.31 21.06 9.55
N MET A 911 -28.26 21.09 10.50
CA MET A 911 -29.62 20.60 10.27
C MET A 911 -30.47 21.73 9.69
N LYS A 912 -30.61 21.74 8.37
CA LYS A 912 -31.36 22.76 7.65
C LYS A 912 -32.86 22.39 7.63
N ARG A 913 -33.70 23.13 8.36
CA ARG A 913 -35.16 22.94 8.44
C ARG A 913 -35.88 24.11 7.75
N ARG A 914 -37.18 23.95 7.48
CA ARG A 914 -38.00 25.06 6.97
C ARG A 914 -38.00 26.19 8.02
N GLY A 915 -37.58 27.38 7.59
CA GLY A 915 -37.56 28.60 8.41
C GLY A 915 -36.48 28.71 9.49
N HIS A 916 -35.65 27.68 9.72
CA HIS A 916 -34.52 27.77 10.65
C HIS A 916 -33.41 26.75 10.35
N VAL A 917 -32.18 27.08 10.75
CA VAL A 917 -31.02 26.19 10.70
C VAL A 917 -30.53 25.93 12.12
N ILE A 918 -30.21 24.67 12.41
CA ILE A 918 -29.67 24.27 13.72
C ILE A 918 -28.23 23.82 13.54
N PHE A 919 -27.35 24.42 14.32
CA PHE A 919 -25.92 24.11 14.36
C PHE A 919 -25.56 23.42 15.68
N ASP A 920 -24.56 22.55 15.62
CA ASP A 920 -23.87 22.02 16.79
C ASP A 920 -22.43 22.57 16.75
N PHE A 921 -22.10 23.43 17.71
CA PHE A 921 -20.85 24.19 17.78
C PHE A 921 -19.93 23.67 18.87
N CYS A 922 -18.61 23.72 18.61
CA CYS A 922 -17.59 23.77 19.65
C CYS A 922 -17.20 25.24 19.85
N THR A 923 -17.45 25.77 21.05
CA THR A 923 -17.29 27.19 21.34
C THR A 923 -15.87 27.54 21.79
N PRO A 924 -15.47 28.83 21.73
CA PRO A 924 -14.23 29.31 22.33
C PRO A 924 -14.10 29.02 23.83
N ALA A 925 -15.22 28.79 24.53
CA ALA A 925 -15.25 28.36 25.94
C ALA A 925 -14.98 26.85 26.15
N GLY A 926 -14.68 26.09 25.10
CA GLY A 926 -14.45 24.64 25.22
C GLY A 926 -15.71 23.83 25.52
N LYS A 927 -16.91 24.34 25.16
CA LYS A 927 -18.19 23.66 25.35
C LYS A 927 -18.81 23.26 24.01
N ILE A 928 -19.68 22.24 24.04
CA ILE A 928 -20.47 21.86 22.87
C ILE A 928 -21.91 22.35 23.07
N GLU A 929 -22.33 23.27 22.21
CA GLU A 929 -23.63 23.93 22.27
C GLU A 929 -24.38 23.76 20.96
N ARG A 930 -25.70 23.73 21.04
CA ARG A 930 -26.60 23.71 19.89
C ARG A 930 -27.26 25.06 19.75
N TRP A 931 -27.04 25.72 18.62
CA TRP A 931 -27.57 27.05 18.34
C TRP A 931 -28.61 26.98 17.22
N THR A 932 -29.65 27.82 17.29
CA THR A 932 -30.70 27.89 16.26
C THR A 932 -30.77 29.28 15.64
N VAL A 933 -30.64 29.33 14.31
CA VAL A 933 -30.73 30.54 13.50
C VAL A 933 -32.03 30.49 12.69
N PRO A 934 -33.14 31.07 13.18
CA PRO A 934 -34.38 31.18 12.43
C PRO A 934 -34.35 32.34 11.44
N ARG A 935 -35.19 32.28 10.40
CA ARG A 935 -35.40 33.39 9.44
C ARG A 935 -35.83 34.68 10.12
N SER A 936 -36.53 34.58 11.26
CA SER A 936 -36.98 35.72 12.06
C SER A 936 -35.90 36.34 12.96
N TYR A 937 -34.68 35.80 12.98
CA TYR A 937 -33.56 36.39 13.71
C TYR A 937 -32.84 37.43 12.85
N SER A 938 -32.30 37.00 11.71
CA SER A 938 -31.80 37.88 10.65
C SER A 938 -31.98 37.18 9.30
N ARG A 939 -32.42 37.91 8.27
CA ARG A 939 -32.58 37.38 6.90
C ARG A 939 -31.22 37.00 6.31
N ARG A 940 -30.19 37.85 6.51
CA ARG A 940 -28.82 37.64 6.03
C ARG A 940 -28.18 36.47 6.78
N ALA A 941 -28.24 36.46 8.12
CA ALA A 941 -27.75 35.33 8.92
C ALA A 941 -28.45 34.01 8.55
N TYR A 942 -29.75 34.00 8.29
CA TYR A 942 -30.45 32.79 7.84
C TYR A 942 -30.02 32.30 6.45
N LYS A 943 -29.85 33.22 5.48
CA LYS A 943 -29.35 32.92 4.13
C LYS A 943 -27.95 32.31 4.19
N ASP A 944 -27.06 32.89 4.98
CA ASP A 944 -25.70 32.40 5.18
C ASP A 944 -25.67 31.07 5.93
N ALA A 945 -26.48 30.93 6.99
CA ALA A 945 -26.60 29.69 7.74
C ALA A 945 -27.04 28.50 6.86
N ARG A 946 -27.92 28.77 5.90
CA ARG A 946 -28.36 27.79 4.88
C ARG A 946 -27.23 27.35 3.94
N LYS A 947 -26.20 28.16 3.77
CA LYS A 947 -25.00 27.90 2.95
C LYS A 947 -23.79 27.44 3.78
N SER A 948 -23.86 27.47 5.10
CA SER A 948 -22.83 26.92 5.99
C SER A 948 -22.74 25.40 5.91
N ASN A 949 -21.52 24.89 6.06
CA ASN A 949 -21.16 23.49 6.01
C ASN A 949 -20.46 23.05 7.30
N TRP A 950 -20.31 21.74 7.44
CA TRP A 950 -19.57 21.16 8.55
C TRP A 950 -18.09 21.58 8.49
N GLY A 951 -17.57 22.07 9.61
CA GLY A 951 -16.21 22.60 9.70
C GLY A 951 -16.15 24.12 9.73
N ASP A 952 -17.12 24.83 9.14
CA ASP A 952 -17.08 26.31 9.08
C ASP A 952 -17.08 26.94 10.49
N LEU A 953 -16.50 28.14 10.58
CA LEU A 953 -16.67 29.06 11.70
C LEU A 953 -17.91 29.93 11.49
N TRP A 954 -18.55 30.35 12.57
CA TRP A 954 -19.81 31.09 12.51
C TRP A 954 -19.76 32.41 13.26
N ALA A 955 -19.98 33.52 12.55
CA ALA A 955 -19.88 34.88 13.09
C ALA A 955 -21.22 35.60 13.28
N LEU A 956 -22.30 35.17 12.63
CA LEU A 956 -23.55 35.97 12.54
C LEU A 956 -24.56 35.69 13.65
N GLY A 957 -24.11 35.22 14.82
CA GLY A 957 -24.97 35.05 16.00
C GLY A 957 -26.08 34.01 15.85
N ALA A 958 -26.93 33.88 16.87
CA ALA A 958 -28.09 33.00 16.86
C ALA A 958 -29.18 33.46 17.83
N LYS A 959 -30.42 33.00 17.63
CA LYS A 959 -31.55 33.37 18.51
C LYS A 959 -31.56 32.59 19.82
N THR A 960 -31.23 31.30 19.76
CA THR A 960 -31.27 30.41 20.92
C THR A 960 -30.06 29.51 20.95
N ARG A 961 -29.62 29.16 22.17
CA ARG A 961 -28.56 28.18 22.42
C ARG A 961 -28.95 27.23 23.55
N ILE A 962 -28.56 25.97 23.43
CA ILE A 962 -28.73 24.94 24.47
C ILE A 962 -27.47 24.07 24.56
N PRO A 963 -27.06 23.61 25.76
CA PRO A 963 -25.95 22.68 25.88
C PRO A 963 -26.29 21.33 25.22
N ARG A 964 -25.34 20.73 24.50
CA ARG A 964 -25.53 19.44 23.82
C ARG A 964 -24.96 18.30 24.67
N SER A 965 -25.78 17.28 24.93
CA SER A 965 -25.32 16.05 25.58
C SER A 965 -24.51 15.19 24.58
N LEU A 966 -23.27 14.88 24.94
CA LEU A 966 -22.34 14.09 24.12
C LEU A 966 -22.36 12.60 24.50
N ARG A 967 -22.25 11.71 23.52
CA ARG A 967 -22.11 10.27 23.72
C ARG A 967 -20.65 9.86 23.57
N LEU A 968 -19.90 10.04 24.65
CA LEU A 968 -18.44 9.82 24.68
C LEU A 968 -18.03 8.35 24.89
N GLY A 969 -18.99 7.49 25.24
CA GLY A 969 -18.73 6.10 25.62
C GLY A 969 -18.10 5.99 27.00
N ASP A 970 -17.80 4.76 27.41
CA ASP A 970 -17.15 4.44 28.69
C ASP A 970 -16.05 3.39 28.46
N LYS A 971 -14.97 3.45 29.25
CA LYS A 971 -13.83 2.51 29.19
C LYS A 971 -14.27 1.08 29.50
N HIS A 972 -15.12 0.93 30.52
CA HIS A 972 -15.70 -0.36 30.92
C HIS A 972 -17.15 -0.51 30.43
N GLY A 973 -17.57 0.37 29.52
CA GLY A 973 -18.94 0.38 29.00
C GLY A 973 -19.26 -0.87 28.19
N GLU A 974 -20.53 -1.27 28.24
CA GLU A 974 -21.01 -2.39 27.42
C GLU A 974 -21.33 -1.93 25.99
N GLY A 975 -20.84 -2.68 25.01
CA GLY A 975 -21.20 -2.49 23.61
C GLY A 975 -22.70 -2.72 23.37
N LYS A 976 -23.24 -2.24 22.25
CA LYS A 976 -24.66 -2.48 21.89
C LYS A 976 -25.00 -3.97 21.88
N LYS A 977 -24.08 -4.82 21.41
CA LYS A 977 -24.22 -6.27 21.35
C LYS A 977 -24.24 -6.88 22.76
N GLU A 978 -23.27 -6.52 23.61
CA GLU A 978 -23.20 -6.94 25.02
C GLU A 978 -24.45 -6.51 25.79
N ARG A 979 -24.89 -5.26 25.63
CA ARG A 979 -26.10 -4.74 26.27
C ARG A 979 -27.38 -5.45 25.80
N LEU A 980 -27.45 -5.80 24.52
CA LEU A 980 -28.58 -6.58 23.98
C LEU A 980 -28.54 -8.02 24.47
N ALA A 981 -27.35 -8.63 24.56
CA ALA A 981 -27.15 -9.97 25.09
C ALA A 981 -27.50 -10.03 26.58
N ARG A 982 -27.04 -9.08 27.39
CA ARG A 982 -27.41 -8.95 28.81
C ARG A 982 -28.90 -8.73 28.99
N ARG A 983 -29.53 -7.90 28.15
CA ARG A 983 -30.99 -7.71 28.18
C ARG A 983 -31.76 -8.95 27.74
N ALA A 984 -31.18 -9.76 26.85
CA ALA A 984 -31.75 -11.05 26.45
C ALA A 984 -31.59 -12.09 27.56
N ALA A 985 -30.42 -12.14 28.22
CA ALA A 985 -30.14 -12.98 29.39
C ALA A 985 -31.07 -12.61 30.55
N LEU A 986 -31.12 -11.35 30.97
CA LEU A 986 -32.10 -10.87 31.97
C LEU A 986 -33.54 -11.21 31.61
N ARG A 987 -33.89 -11.21 30.32
CA ARG A 987 -35.24 -11.58 29.88
C ARG A 987 -35.48 -13.09 29.90
N ALA A 988 -34.43 -13.89 29.72
CA ALA A 988 -34.46 -15.35 29.88
C ALA A 988 -34.51 -15.72 31.37
N ASP A 989 -33.70 -15.08 32.21
CA ASP A 989 -33.69 -15.26 33.66
C ASP A 989 -35.05 -14.88 34.26
N LEU A 990 -35.64 -13.74 33.87
CA LEU A 990 -37.01 -13.38 34.27
C LEU A 990 -38.09 -14.32 33.70
N ALA A 991 -37.81 -15.03 32.61
CA ALA A 991 -38.72 -16.04 32.08
C ALA A 991 -38.62 -17.35 32.86
N GLU A 992 -37.42 -17.75 33.30
CA GLU A 992 -37.19 -18.89 34.21
C GLU A 992 -37.72 -18.60 35.62
N GLU A 993 -37.52 -17.40 36.16
CA GLU A 993 -38.10 -16.96 37.44
C GLU A 993 -39.63 -16.87 37.35
N GLY A 994 -40.17 -16.43 36.21
CA GLY A 994 -41.61 -16.44 35.93
C GLY A 994 -42.22 -17.84 35.71
N GLU A 995 -41.40 -18.87 35.49
CA GLU A 995 -41.81 -20.29 35.51
C GLU A 995 -41.73 -20.88 36.93
N LEU A 996 -40.85 -20.37 37.79
CA LEU A 996 -40.77 -20.75 39.20
C LEU A 996 -41.84 -20.07 40.07
N GLU A 997 -42.30 -18.87 39.72
CA GLU A 997 -43.42 -18.17 40.40
C GLU A 997 -44.81 -18.62 39.93
N GLN A 998 -44.92 -19.55 38.97
CA GLN A 998 -46.20 -20.12 38.52
C GLN A 998 -46.81 -21.15 39.51
N GLN A 999 -46.37 -21.15 40.76
CA GLN A 999 -47.07 -21.78 41.88
C GLN A 999 -47.33 -20.80 43.04
N SER A 1000 -47.82 -19.59 42.78
CA SER A 1000 -48.68 -18.90 43.77
C SER A 1000 -49.55 -17.81 43.16
N GLU A 1001 -50.85 -18.07 43.23
CA GLU A 1001 -52.01 -17.16 43.20
C GLU A 1001 -52.26 -16.24 41.98
N GLY A 1002 -53.48 -16.38 41.46
CA GLY A 1002 -53.94 -15.76 40.22
C GLY A 1002 -54.01 -14.23 40.28
N SER A 1003 -53.54 -13.61 39.19
CA SER A 1003 -53.81 -12.20 38.90
C SER A 1003 -54.80 -12.09 37.74
N ASP A 1004 -55.90 -11.40 38.01
CA ASP A 1004 -57.07 -11.20 37.15
C ASP A 1004 -56.77 -10.18 36.03
N TRP A 1005 -55.92 -10.56 35.07
CA TRP A 1005 -55.65 -9.77 33.86
C TRP A 1005 -56.58 -10.23 32.72
N PRO A 1006 -57.24 -9.33 31.97
CA PRO A 1006 -57.96 -9.72 30.78
C PRO A 1006 -56.97 -10.17 29.69
N GLU A 1007 -57.00 -11.47 29.34
CA GLU A 1007 -56.22 -12.01 28.22
C GLU A 1007 -56.64 -11.32 26.91
N VAL A 1008 -55.77 -10.44 26.40
CA VAL A 1008 -55.89 -9.96 25.02
C VAL A 1008 -55.15 -10.97 24.14
N PRO A 1009 -55.84 -11.68 23.23
CA PRO A 1009 -55.20 -12.73 22.43
C PRO A 1009 -54.18 -12.10 21.48
N ILE A 1010 -52.89 -12.30 21.77
CA ILE A 1010 -51.80 -11.97 20.86
C ILE A 1010 -51.80 -13.06 19.78
N PRO A 1011 -51.96 -12.74 18.49
CA PRO A 1011 -51.98 -13.77 17.45
C PRO A 1011 -50.62 -14.48 17.42
N GLN A 1012 -50.63 -15.77 17.75
CA GLN A 1012 -49.42 -16.60 17.68
C GLN A 1012 -48.99 -16.78 16.22
N ARG A 1013 -47.69 -16.58 15.97
CA ARG A 1013 -47.09 -16.66 14.62
C ARG A 1013 -47.19 -18.10 14.11
N LYS A 1014 -47.89 -18.34 13.01
CA LYS A 1014 -47.65 -19.55 12.20
C LYS A 1014 -46.36 -19.36 11.39
N LYS A 1015 -45.49 -20.37 11.41
CA LYS A 1015 -44.17 -20.35 10.75
C LYS A 1015 -44.36 -20.08 9.25
N GLY A 1016 -43.74 -19.03 8.72
CA GLY A 1016 -43.76 -18.70 7.28
C GLY A 1016 -44.63 -17.51 6.84
N GLN A 1017 -45.43 -16.88 7.71
CA GLN A 1017 -46.22 -15.69 7.33
C GLN A 1017 -45.70 -14.38 7.94
N THR A 1018 -45.54 -13.36 7.08
CA THR A 1018 -45.16 -12.00 7.45
C THR A 1018 -46.40 -11.15 7.69
N ILE A 1019 -46.64 -10.73 8.93
CA ILE A 1019 -47.78 -9.86 9.27
C ILE A 1019 -47.51 -8.44 8.72
N PRO A 1020 -48.42 -7.86 7.91
CA PRO A 1020 -48.30 -6.49 7.42
C PRO A 1020 -48.13 -5.46 8.55
N SER A 1021 -47.31 -4.44 8.31
CA SER A 1021 -46.94 -3.42 9.31
C SER A 1021 -48.16 -2.72 9.92
N TRP A 1022 -49.18 -2.42 9.11
CA TRP A 1022 -50.42 -1.77 9.56
C TRP A 1022 -51.18 -2.59 10.60
N LYS A 1023 -51.19 -3.93 10.46
CA LYS A 1023 -51.86 -4.83 11.41
C LYS A 1023 -51.10 -4.92 12.73
N LYS A 1024 -49.76 -4.95 12.70
CA LYS A 1024 -48.91 -4.79 13.90
C LYS A 1024 -49.16 -3.47 14.62
N HIS A 1025 -49.35 -2.38 13.89
CA HIS A 1025 -49.65 -1.07 14.49
C HIS A 1025 -51.07 -1.02 15.09
N ALA A 1026 -52.06 -1.62 14.42
CA ALA A 1026 -53.43 -1.73 14.92
C ALA A 1026 -53.51 -2.55 16.21
N ASP A 1027 -52.83 -3.70 16.26
CA ASP A 1027 -52.80 -4.57 17.45
C ASP A 1027 -52.09 -3.90 18.62
N LYS A 1028 -50.96 -3.21 18.38
CA LYS A 1028 -50.29 -2.38 19.41
C LYS A 1028 -51.16 -1.24 19.92
N LYS A 1029 -51.99 -0.63 19.04
CA LYS A 1029 -52.93 0.42 19.43
C LYS A 1029 -54.05 -0.13 20.32
N LYS A 1030 -54.59 -1.31 20.01
CA LYS A 1030 -55.57 -2.03 20.84
C LYS A 1030 -55.02 -2.38 22.21
N VAL A 1031 -53.79 -2.91 22.29
CA VAL A 1031 -53.13 -3.23 23.56
C VAL A 1031 -52.91 -1.98 24.42
N ARG A 1032 -52.47 -0.86 23.82
CA ARG A 1032 -52.34 0.42 24.54
C ARG A 1032 -53.66 1.00 25.02
N GLN A 1033 -54.76 0.78 24.29
CA GLN A 1033 -56.09 1.21 24.70
C GLN A 1033 -56.63 0.34 25.84
N ALA A 1034 -56.41 -0.97 25.79
CA ALA A 1034 -56.77 -1.89 26.87
C ALA A 1034 -55.98 -1.58 28.15
N SER A 1035 -54.67 -1.33 28.04
CA SER A 1035 -53.83 -0.96 29.20
C SER A 1035 -54.23 0.39 29.80
N LYS A 1036 -54.59 1.38 28.97
CA LYS A 1036 -55.11 2.66 29.46
C LYS A 1036 -56.47 2.51 30.16
N LYS A 1037 -57.38 1.68 29.64
CA LYS A 1037 -58.66 1.39 30.30
C LYS A 1037 -58.46 0.70 31.64
N HIS A 1038 -57.53 -0.24 31.72
CA HIS A 1038 -57.23 -0.96 32.97
C HIS A 1038 -56.55 -0.05 34.01
N ALA A 1039 -55.64 0.82 33.58
CA ALA A 1039 -55.03 1.82 34.46
C ALA A 1039 -56.08 2.83 34.96
N ALA A 1040 -57.00 3.28 34.10
CA ALA A 1040 -58.10 4.16 34.50
C ALA A 1040 -59.09 3.49 35.47
N ALA A 1041 -59.38 2.20 35.28
CA ALA A 1041 -60.23 1.42 36.19
C ALA A 1041 -59.57 1.20 37.56
N LYS A 1042 -58.25 1.03 37.60
CA LYS A 1042 -57.49 0.87 38.85
C LYS A 1042 -57.41 2.17 39.66
N VAL A 1043 -57.20 3.30 38.99
CA VAL A 1043 -57.26 4.63 39.62
C VAL A 1043 -58.66 4.94 40.13
N ALA A 1044 -59.72 4.53 39.40
CA ALA A 1044 -61.10 4.68 39.86
C ALA A 1044 -61.49 3.75 41.04
N GLN A 1045 -60.78 2.64 41.25
CA GLN A 1045 -60.95 1.76 42.42
C GLN A 1045 -60.21 2.29 43.65
N ASP A 1046 -59.04 2.90 43.47
CA ASP A 1046 -58.28 3.51 44.56
C ASP A 1046 -58.94 4.80 45.10
N ASP A 1047 -59.67 5.56 44.27
CA ASP A 1047 -60.44 6.75 44.70
C ASP A 1047 -61.74 6.43 45.47
N PHE A 1048 -62.16 5.16 45.53
CA PHE A 1048 -63.32 4.70 46.34
C PHE A 1048 -62.91 4.12 47.71
N LEU A 1049 -61.61 4.03 48.00
CA LEU A 1049 -61.05 3.49 49.24
C LEU A 1049 -60.23 4.53 50.04
N VAL A 1050 -60.51 5.83 49.86
CA VAL A 1050 -60.04 6.93 50.72
C VAL A 1050 -61.21 7.65 51.35
#